data_AF-A0A7W6J8I5-F1
#
_entry.id   AF-A0A7W6J8I5-F1
#
_cell.length_a   1.000
_cell.length_b   1.000
_cell.length_c   1.000
_cell.angle_alpha   90.00
_cell.angle_beta   90.00
_cell.angle_gamma   90.00
#
_symmetry.space_group_name_H-M   'P 1'
#
loop_
_entity.id
_entity.type
_entity.pdbx_description
1 polymer ?
#
loop_
_entity_poly.entity_id
_entity_poly.type
_entity_poly.pdbx_seq_one_letter_code
_entity_poly.pdbx_strand_id
1 'polypeptide(L)'
;MAKLPEIQPRGAITRGPQSSVSPAEVANPFRQIGQALADWGDTFQKKEMADAATAGENAVYRDNQGNLKVEMRSNLSAKGRAYNAAAAQGYTARVAGDIRAAGVRISNEAKGNIDTFDGAWTGFRDQLLQNVPEEYQGAVLTMLDTEGPRLRLGVSEQKRTADIKEYEGNIKSEIQMLDDEASTLARSGGVGTTAYLEKTQQIRTLYQQLADNPDFVVGQTEADIALKRMEGRHMSEAMLGQVDKALSGPNGLAEAQKLSNAILTDDKIPLSPAERRQYAGLANERINGFVAQAKANLKPVQDRSQQIQKRLKEGVGLDADDVDKTAMELARGGDLAGATELISTRAMARTLQGFRSSPNSVQVNQAESLLARASGGDTIIAAMQEVESGGDATSVSSKGATGLMQVMPETADEIAGDLGDVNFPKNGTVEQKQAYLKNPEISRQYGTHYFNKMLTRYNGDKEAALIAYNGGPQRADAWLAAGRDDSVLPKESAAYYKKVLGKASSIVTFSPEEATSAKGFLQGRTDKAPEAITGLQDGFAVKLARMMQDAPPEIRNGLGVFSGMRTPQRQAEIISENAAKYGIDRKAWEADVAKLGPIEAGKKWAGEFKRSGLSENIGKPGGSYHQKGTAADLSYNGQSLAQAPANVVGWLHDNAAKYGLKFPLANENWHIEDDSTRSGVPSSPVDPELVKEYRQEVTSDARALFADIKSGNDRGLTPTVSNIDLLNRQLAVVDDQDFRNEVADYFATQLATDSAMVMAPAQLESLIAGLRADNADGFTVAQSQMVAGLEEAAKAQQAALKDDPLGYAMNRRLVSNLPPLDLQNPDSWAGTFQAYQSAVDVVRARGLTGNIPALRPGAQQELQRRLATSTPEEQIQLLGTMQQNLSPDTYQATISAIAGKGASLPVAAAGALVGVNPQAAEGILRGQALLAQNPNLAPKQTDENAALVDEVLPPSVFAPALEGARQQILEAARARYADLANQVGDTSGQLNDSRMQQAVQEVTGGLVEMNGHQVIAPRYGASQQEFDQLLEGLSDADLQGAVTSSGTRVKPQDLLNEGRLRAVADGRYVLEFGPEDAPTYALRQPSPGSYGGPSVFVLDLRGK
;
A
#
# COMPACT_ATOMS: atom_id res chain seq x y z
N MET A 1 -80.59 51.28 99.88
CA MET A 1 -79.94 51.74 98.64
C MET A 1 -78.43 51.60 98.85
N ALA A 2 -77.53 51.26 97.93
CA ALA A 2 -77.55 50.81 96.55
C ALA A 2 -76.11 50.35 96.21
N LYS A 3 -75.96 49.52 95.17
CA LYS A 3 -74.82 49.31 94.23
C LYS A 3 -73.38 49.81 94.58
N LEU A 4 -72.43 48.84 94.59
CA LEU A 4 -71.11 48.68 93.90
C LEU A 4 -70.13 49.88 93.69
N PRO A 5 -68.81 49.69 93.38
CA PRO A 5 -67.80 48.62 93.70
C PRO A 5 -66.33 49.11 94.03
N GLU A 6 -65.44 48.11 94.32
CA GLU A 6 -63.95 48.00 94.08
C GLU A 6 -62.93 48.77 94.99
N ILE A 7 -61.76 48.30 95.52
CA ILE A 7 -60.67 47.29 95.22
C ILE A 7 -59.81 46.88 96.50
N GLN A 8 -59.35 45.60 96.60
CA GLN A 8 -58.11 44.93 97.17
C GLN A 8 -57.50 45.17 98.62
N PRO A 9 -56.57 44.32 99.19
CA PRO A 9 -56.94 43.30 100.20
C PRO A 9 -56.06 43.18 101.50
N ARG A 10 -56.46 42.22 102.37
CA ARG A 10 -55.74 41.42 103.42
C ARG A 10 -55.56 41.96 104.87
N GLY A 11 -55.74 41.01 105.82
CA GLY A 11 -55.30 40.98 107.24
C GLY A 11 -56.47 40.83 108.23
N ALA A 12 -56.76 39.70 108.90
CA ALA A 12 -56.08 38.93 109.99
C ALA A 12 -56.43 39.41 111.43
N ILE A 13 -56.73 38.46 112.37
CA ILE A 13 -56.29 38.37 113.81
C ILE A 13 -57.07 37.31 114.67
N THR A 14 -56.31 36.32 115.17
CA THR A 14 -56.20 35.50 116.45
C THR A 14 -57.33 34.79 117.25
N ARG A 15 -57.07 33.50 117.57
CA ARG A 15 -57.30 32.73 118.84
C ARG A 15 -56.15 31.69 119.07
N GLY A 16 -55.86 31.27 120.31
CA GLY A 16 -54.68 30.47 120.75
C GLY A 16 -54.72 28.92 120.55
N PRO A 17 -53.66 28.16 120.92
CA PRO A 17 -53.31 26.87 120.28
C PRO A 17 -53.84 25.59 120.98
N GLN A 18 -54.25 24.60 120.16
CA GLN A 18 -54.36 23.17 120.50
C GLN A 18 -53.57 22.36 119.46
N SER A 19 -52.81 21.35 119.90
CA SER A 19 -52.02 20.48 119.02
C SER A 19 -52.86 19.29 118.57
N SER A 20 -52.99 19.08 117.25
CA SER A 20 -53.72 17.96 116.63
C SER A 20 -52.89 17.36 115.49
N VAL A 21 -52.42 16.12 115.66
CA VAL A 21 -51.92 15.28 114.55
C VAL A 21 -52.61 13.92 114.69
N SER A 22 -53.25 13.44 113.61
CA SER A 22 -53.98 12.17 113.60
C SER A 22 -53.06 10.95 113.37
N PRO A 23 -53.40 9.73 113.83
CA PRO A 23 -52.61 8.53 113.57
C PRO A 23 -52.34 8.24 112.07
N ALA A 24 -53.21 8.72 111.18
CA ALA A 24 -53.02 8.60 109.73
C ALA A 24 -51.91 9.52 109.20
N GLU A 25 -51.72 10.70 109.80
CA GLU A 25 -50.63 11.64 109.47
C GLU A 25 -49.28 11.17 110.01
N VAL A 26 -49.27 10.34 111.08
CA VAL A 26 -48.05 9.69 111.60
C VAL A 26 -47.63 8.48 110.75
N ALA A 27 -48.57 7.72 110.17
CA ALA A 27 -48.27 6.51 109.38
C ALA A 27 -47.98 6.78 107.89
N ASN A 28 -48.37 7.94 107.35
CA ASN A 28 -48.22 8.24 105.92
C ASN A 28 -46.76 8.34 105.43
N PRO A 29 -45.83 9.00 106.16
CA PRO A 29 -44.42 9.03 105.78
C PRO A 29 -43.81 7.62 105.73
N PHE A 30 -44.15 6.75 106.67
CA PHE A 30 -43.64 5.37 106.71
C PHE A 30 -44.22 4.49 105.60
N ARG A 31 -45.47 4.70 105.16
CA ARG A 31 -46.03 4.01 103.98
C ARG A 31 -45.42 4.52 102.67
N GLN A 32 -45.19 5.82 102.54
CA GLN A 32 -44.51 6.38 101.36
C GLN A 32 -43.04 5.94 101.27
N ILE A 33 -42.34 5.85 102.41
CA ILE A 33 -40.99 5.28 102.49
C ILE A 33 -41.03 3.77 102.21
N GLY A 34 -42.02 3.03 102.72
CA GLY A 34 -42.19 1.61 102.46
C GLY A 34 -42.49 1.29 100.98
N GLN A 35 -43.30 2.11 100.31
CA GLN A 35 -43.56 2.00 98.86
C GLN A 35 -42.35 2.42 98.03
N ALA A 36 -41.66 3.51 98.38
CA ALA A 36 -40.43 3.92 97.70
C ALA A 36 -39.30 2.88 97.86
N LEU A 37 -39.20 2.23 99.03
CA LEU A 37 -38.27 1.13 99.27
C LEU A 37 -38.66 -0.16 98.54
N ALA A 38 -39.96 -0.43 98.37
CA ALA A 38 -40.46 -1.54 97.56
C ALA A 38 -40.20 -1.31 96.06
N ASP A 39 -40.46 -0.10 95.55
CA ASP A 39 -40.19 0.27 94.16
C ASP A 39 -38.68 0.29 93.84
N TRP A 40 -37.85 0.72 94.80
CA TRP A 40 -36.39 0.58 94.70
C TRP A 40 -35.97 -0.89 94.75
N GLY A 41 -36.56 -1.69 95.64
CA GLY A 41 -36.34 -3.14 95.72
C GLY A 41 -36.64 -3.87 94.41
N ASP A 42 -37.75 -3.55 93.76
CA ASP A 42 -38.12 -4.11 92.44
C ASP A 42 -37.17 -3.65 91.33
N THR A 43 -36.67 -2.42 91.39
CA THR A 43 -35.69 -1.88 90.43
C THR A 43 -34.32 -2.54 90.59
N PHE A 44 -33.85 -2.73 91.83
CA PHE A 44 -32.63 -3.47 92.14
C PHE A 44 -32.76 -4.93 91.75
N GLN A 45 -33.90 -5.57 92.04
CA GLN A 45 -34.14 -6.96 91.65
C GLN A 45 -34.14 -7.14 90.12
N LYS A 46 -34.78 -6.24 89.35
CA LYS A 46 -34.72 -6.27 87.87
C LYS A 46 -33.31 -6.09 87.34
N LYS A 47 -32.54 -5.14 87.89
CA LYS A 47 -31.14 -4.93 87.51
C LYS A 47 -30.29 -6.16 87.83
N GLU A 48 -30.46 -6.76 89.01
CA GLU A 48 -29.74 -7.97 89.39
C GLU A 48 -30.11 -9.19 88.53
N MET A 49 -31.36 -9.30 88.04
CA MET A 49 -31.76 -10.34 87.08
C MET A 49 -31.14 -10.10 85.71
N ALA A 50 -31.07 -8.85 85.25
CA ALA A 50 -30.41 -8.49 83.99
C ALA A 50 -28.90 -8.75 84.05
N ASP A 51 -28.24 -8.33 85.14
CA ASP A 51 -26.82 -8.59 85.37
C ASP A 51 -26.55 -10.10 85.47
N ALA A 52 -27.46 -10.87 86.08
CA ALA A 52 -27.38 -12.33 86.13
C ALA A 52 -27.60 -12.99 84.76
N ALA A 53 -28.49 -12.46 83.92
CA ALA A 53 -28.67 -12.93 82.55
C ALA A 53 -27.43 -12.64 81.69
N THR A 54 -26.85 -11.44 81.77
CA THR A 54 -25.58 -11.09 81.09
C THR A 54 -24.41 -11.96 81.58
N ALA A 55 -24.35 -12.27 82.87
CA ALA A 55 -23.37 -13.22 83.38
C ALA A 55 -23.61 -14.64 82.87
N GLY A 56 -24.88 -15.03 82.69
CA GLY A 56 -25.28 -16.32 82.10
C GLY A 56 -24.88 -16.44 80.62
N GLU A 57 -25.07 -15.40 79.81
CA GLU A 57 -24.62 -15.36 78.41
C GLU A 57 -23.10 -15.57 78.26
N ASN A 58 -22.33 -15.09 79.25
CA ASN A 58 -20.88 -15.24 79.32
C ASN A 58 -20.42 -16.54 80.01
N ALA A 59 -21.34 -17.34 80.54
CA ALA A 59 -21.04 -18.60 81.24
C ALA A 59 -20.70 -19.76 80.30
N VAL A 60 -20.79 -19.53 78.99
CA VAL A 60 -20.50 -20.51 77.95
C VAL A 60 -19.06 -20.32 77.47
N TYR A 61 -18.24 -21.36 77.62
CA TYR A 61 -16.82 -21.34 77.26
C TYR A 61 -16.42 -22.64 76.56
N ARG A 62 -15.21 -22.69 76.00
CA ARG A 62 -14.63 -23.92 75.44
C ARG A 62 -13.59 -24.48 76.38
N ASP A 63 -13.58 -25.79 76.58
CA ASP A 63 -12.53 -26.48 77.31
C ASP A 63 -11.23 -26.63 76.48
N ASN A 64 -10.19 -27.22 77.07
CA ASN A 64 -8.89 -27.41 76.44
C ASN A 64 -8.93 -28.36 75.21
N GLN A 65 -10.05 -29.04 74.99
CA GLN A 65 -10.31 -29.91 73.85
C GLN A 65 -11.23 -29.22 72.81
N GLY A 66 -11.62 -27.97 73.06
CA GLY A 66 -12.46 -27.16 72.19
C GLY A 66 -13.97 -27.40 72.35
N ASN A 67 -14.39 -28.26 73.28
CA ASN A 67 -15.80 -28.57 73.49
C ASN A 67 -16.49 -27.45 74.26
N LEU A 68 -17.70 -27.09 73.86
CA LEU A 68 -18.50 -26.12 74.59
C LEU A 68 -18.90 -26.69 75.96
N LYS A 69 -18.71 -25.89 77.00
CA LYS A 69 -19.14 -26.15 78.37
C LYS A 69 -19.93 -24.94 78.86
N VAL A 70 -20.82 -25.19 79.82
CA VAL A 70 -21.64 -24.18 80.45
C VAL A 70 -21.72 -24.46 81.95
N GLU A 71 -21.42 -23.46 82.76
CA GLU A 71 -21.51 -23.56 84.22
C GLU A 71 -22.87 -23.07 84.70
N MET A 72 -23.61 -23.95 85.38
CA MET A 72 -24.94 -23.64 85.94
C MET A 72 -24.89 -23.28 87.42
N ARG A 73 -25.86 -22.47 87.84
CA ARG A 73 -26.10 -22.09 89.24
C ARG A 73 -27.33 -22.81 89.80
N SER A 74 -27.55 -22.71 91.12
CA SER A 74 -28.75 -23.27 91.74
C SER A 74 -30.04 -22.56 91.29
N ASN A 75 -31.05 -23.32 90.88
CA ASN A 75 -32.38 -22.82 90.51
C ASN A 75 -33.26 -22.37 91.71
N LEU A 76 -32.74 -22.47 92.94
CA LEU A 76 -33.48 -22.10 94.16
C LEU A 76 -33.81 -20.60 94.22
N SER A 77 -33.03 -19.74 93.55
CA SER A 77 -33.28 -18.29 93.50
C SER A 77 -33.73 -17.82 92.11
N ALA A 78 -34.49 -16.73 92.05
CA ALA A 78 -34.86 -16.10 90.77
C ALA A 78 -33.63 -15.71 89.94
N LYS A 79 -32.55 -15.27 90.61
CA LYS A 79 -31.27 -14.89 90.01
C LYS A 79 -30.56 -16.07 89.34
N GLY A 80 -30.56 -17.22 90.02
CA GLY A 80 -30.01 -18.46 89.47
C GLY A 80 -30.81 -18.95 88.26
N ARG A 81 -32.15 -18.83 88.28
CA ARG A 81 -33.00 -19.17 87.12
C ARG A 81 -32.76 -18.26 85.92
N ALA A 82 -32.65 -16.94 86.12
CA ALA A 82 -32.36 -15.98 85.05
C ALA A 82 -30.98 -16.23 84.42
N TYR A 83 -29.96 -16.47 85.26
CA TYR A 83 -28.61 -16.84 84.80
C TYR A 83 -28.61 -18.15 84.00
N ASN A 84 -29.22 -19.22 84.52
CA ASN A 84 -29.24 -20.52 83.85
C ASN A 84 -30.02 -20.49 82.52
N ALA A 85 -31.12 -19.73 82.45
CA ALA A 85 -31.87 -19.55 81.21
C ALA A 85 -31.03 -18.86 80.13
N ALA A 86 -30.33 -17.79 80.48
CA ALA A 86 -29.41 -17.10 79.57
C ALA A 86 -28.21 -17.96 79.16
N ALA A 87 -27.65 -18.74 80.10
CA ALA A 87 -26.55 -19.67 79.83
C ALA A 87 -26.97 -20.81 78.88
N ALA A 88 -28.16 -21.38 79.07
CA ALA A 88 -28.75 -22.38 78.18
C ALA A 88 -29.00 -21.83 76.76
N GLN A 89 -29.50 -20.60 76.65
CA GLN A 89 -29.68 -19.91 75.37
C GLN A 89 -28.34 -19.63 74.67
N GLY A 90 -27.34 -19.13 75.39
CA GLY A 90 -25.99 -18.92 74.85
C GLY A 90 -25.33 -20.20 74.37
N TYR A 91 -25.52 -21.31 75.12
CA TYR A 91 -24.96 -22.61 74.78
C TYR A 91 -25.55 -23.15 73.48
N THR A 92 -26.88 -23.18 73.40
CA THR A 92 -27.62 -23.66 72.22
C THR A 92 -27.35 -22.81 70.98
N ALA A 93 -27.23 -21.48 71.12
CA ALA A 93 -26.88 -20.59 70.01
C ALA A 93 -25.48 -20.85 69.45
N ARG A 94 -24.48 -21.09 70.31
CA ARG A 94 -23.10 -21.41 69.87
C ARG A 94 -23.00 -22.80 69.25
N VAL A 95 -23.69 -23.79 69.82
CA VAL A 95 -23.77 -25.13 69.21
C VAL A 95 -24.46 -25.07 67.84
N ALA A 96 -25.54 -24.30 67.67
CA ALA A 96 -26.15 -24.07 66.36
C ALA A 96 -25.20 -23.38 65.36
N GLY A 97 -24.31 -22.50 65.84
CA GLY A 97 -23.22 -21.94 65.06
C GLY A 97 -22.22 -23.01 64.60
N ASP A 98 -21.78 -23.86 65.52
CA ASP A 98 -20.82 -24.96 65.24
C ASP A 98 -21.41 -25.98 64.26
N ILE A 99 -22.68 -26.35 64.42
CA ILE A 99 -23.41 -27.26 63.50
C ILE A 99 -23.44 -26.67 62.09
N ARG A 100 -23.79 -25.39 61.93
CA ARG A 100 -23.83 -24.74 60.61
C ARG A 100 -22.45 -24.64 59.99
N ALA A 101 -21.43 -24.24 60.76
CA ALA A 101 -20.06 -24.12 60.26
C ALA A 101 -19.47 -25.47 59.85
N ALA A 102 -19.68 -26.51 60.67
CA ALA A 102 -19.27 -27.88 60.34
C ALA A 102 -20.04 -28.42 59.14
N GLY A 103 -21.35 -28.17 59.07
CA GLY A 103 -22.19 -28.61 57.96
C GLY A 103 -21.80 -28.01 56.62
N VAL A 104 -21.49 -26.72 56.55
CA VAL A 104 -20.97 -26.09 55.32
C VAL A 104 -19.61 -26.70 54.92
N ARG A 105 -18.71 -26.92 55.89
CA ARG A 105 -17.42 -27.54 55.61
C ARG A 105 -17.58 -28.97 55.06
N ILE A 106 -18.36 -29.82 55.72
CA ILE A 106 -18.63 -31.20 55.30
C ILE A 106 -19.32 -31.21 53.93
N SER A 107 -20.29 -30.32 53.69
CA SER A 107 -20.95 -30.16 52.39
C SER A 107 -19.96 -29.81 51.28
N ASN A 108 -18.99 -28.94 51.53
CA ASN A 108 -17.97 -28.55 50.54
C ASN A 108 -16.95 -29.68 50.29
N GLU A 109 -16.54 -30.39 51.35
CA GLU A 109 -15.60 -31.52 51.26
C GLU A 109 -16.20 -32.73 50.54
N ALA A 110 -17.52 -32.92 50.63
CA ALA A 110 -18.25 -33.98 49.96
C ALA A 110 -18.24 -33.87 48.43
N LYS A 111 -17.97 -32.68 47.85
CA LYS A 111 -17.83 -32.45 46.39
C LYS A 111 -18.96 -33.08 45.55
N GLY A 112 -20.20 -32.93 45.99
CA GLY A 112 -21.37 -33.50 45.31
C GLY A 112 -21.65 -34.98 45.59
N ASN A 113 -20.81 -35.68 46.36
CA ASN A 113 -21.03 -37.08 46.73
C ASN A 113 -21.84 -37.18 48.03
N ILE A 114 -23.09 -37.65 47.90
CA ILE A 114 -24.03 -37.76 49.03
C ILE A 114 -23.58 -38.80 50.06
N ASP A 115 -23.00 -39.93 49.64
CA ASP A 115 -22.55 -40.97 50.57
C ASP A 115 -21.38 -40.48 51.45
N THR A 116 -20.50 -39.66 50.87
CA THR A 116 -19.39 -39.01 51.57
C THR A 116 -19.91 -37.99 52.58
N PHE A 117 -20.93 -37.21 52.19
CA PHE A 117 -21.61 -36.30 53.10
C PHE A 117 -22.30 -37.04 54.25
N ASP A 118 -23.10 -38.06 53.94
CA ASP A 118 -23.88 -38.81 54.93
C ASP A 118 -22.96 -39.49 55.97
N GLY A 119 -21.82 -40.05 55.52
CA GLY A 119 -20.82 -40.63 56.41
C GLY A 119 -20.15 -39.60 57.33
N ALA A 120 -19.67 -38.48 56.77
CA ALA A 120 -19.00 -37.43 57.55
C ALA A 120 -19.96 -36.68 58.49
N TRP A 121 -21.20 -36.45 58.05
CA TRP A 121 -22.24 -35.81 58.85
C TRP A 121 -22.67 -36.68 60.04
N THR A 122 -22.80 -38.00 59.82
CA THR A 122 -23.08 -38.96 60.89
C THR A 122 -21.95 -38.99 61.92
N GLY A 123 -20.69 -39.02 61.48
CA GLY A 123 -19.54 -38.96 62.38
C GLY A 123 -19.49 -37.67 63.22
N PHE A 124 -19.78 -36.52 62.60
CA PHE A 124 -19.86 -35.23 63.31
C PHE A 124 -21.03 -35.20 64.31
N ARG A 125 -22.21 -35.68 63.91
CA ARG A 125 -23.40 -35.81 64.77
C ARG A 125 -23.06 -36.61 66.02
N ASP A 126 -22.47 -37.79 65.86
CA ASP A 126 -22.18 -38.69 66.96
C ASP A 126 -21.15 -38.11 67.92
N GLN A 127 -20.08 -37.52 67.37
CA GLN A 127 -19.03 -36.87 68.17
C GLN A 127 -19.57 -35.65 68.93
N LEU A 128 -20.43 -34.84 68.30
CA LEU A 128 -21.04 -33.68 68.95
C LEU A 128 -21.95 -34.11 70.10
N LEU A 129 -22.81 -35.12 69.89
CA LEU A 129 -23.74 -35.61 70.91
C LEU A 129 -23.01 -36.23 72.11
N GLN A 130 -21.85 -36.88 71.90
CA GLN A 130 -21.01 -37.39 72.99
C GLN A 130 -20.45 -36.28 73.91
N ASN A 131 -20.18 -35.09 73.36
CA ASN A 131 -19.54 -34.00 74.08
C ASN A 131 -20.52 -32.97 74.66
N VAL A 132 -21.78 -33.01 74.21
CA VAL A 132 -22.87 -32.16 74.70
C VAL A 132 -23.46 -32.73 76.00
N PRO A 133 -23.70 -31.91 77.05
CA PRO A 133 -24.35 -32.36 78.28
C PRO A 133 -25.74 -32.97 78.02
N GLU A 134 -26.11 -34.01 78.77
CA GLU A 134 -27.35 -34.79 78.58
C GLU A 134 -28.61 -33.90 78.48
N GLU A 135 -28.68 -32.86 79.31
CA GLU A 135 -29.79 -31.90 79.36
C GLU A 135 -30.01 -31.09 78.06
N TYR A 136 -29.00 -31.03 77.15
CA TYR A 136 -29.09 -30.33 75.85
C TYR A 136 -29.16 -31.26 74.65
N GLN A 137 -28.93 -32.57 74.82
CA GLN A 137 -28.81 -33.50 73.70
C GLN A 137 -30.06 -33.52 72.81
N GLY A 138 -31.27 -33.47 73.39
CA GLY A 138 -32.52 -33.46 72.61
C GLY A 138 -32.69 -32.21 71.72
N ALA A 139 -32.30 -31.04 72.21
CA ALA A 139 -32.37 -29.79 71.45
C ALA A 139 -31.31 -29.79 70.32
N VAL A 140 -30.10 -30.26 70.61
CA VAL A 140 -29.01 -30.38 69.63
C VAL A 140 -29.36 -31.40 68.55
N LEU A 141 -29.97 -32.52 68.91
CA LEU A 141 -30.44 -33.55 67.98
C LEU A 141 -31.44 -32.96 66.97
N THR A 142 -32.40 -32.16 67.45
CA THR A 142 -33.39 -31.49 66.60
C THR A 142 -32.73 -30.52 65.61
N MET A 143 -31.70 -29.79 66.04
CA MET A 143 -30.93 -28.89 65.15
C MET A 143 -30.17 -29.68 64.07
N LEU A 144 -29.53 -30.78 64.44
CA LEU A 144 -28.82 -31.67 63.51
C LEU A 144 -29.77 -32.32 62.48
N ASP A 145 -30.92 -32.79 62.93
CA ASP A 145 -31.94 -33.40 62.06
C ASP A 145 -32.63 -32.37 61.14
N THR A 146 -32.55 -31.08 61.47
CA THR A 146 -33.04 -29.99 60.60
C THR A 146 -32.00 -29.56 59.56
N GLU A 147 -30.74 -29.38 59.97
CA GLU A 147 -29.69 -28.88 59.07
C GLU A 147 -29.13 -29.94 58.12
N GLY A 148 -29.03 -31.20 58.58
CA GLY A 148 -28.47 -32.30 57.79
C GLY A 148 -29.15 -32.50 56.43
N PRO A 149 -30.49 -32.69 56.37
CA PRO A 149 -31.21 -32.86 55.12
C PRO A 149 -31.10 -31.66 54.16
N ARG A 150 -31.09 -30.43 54.69
CA ARG A 150 -30.96 -29.21 53.90
C ARG A 150 -29.60 -29.13 53.19
N LEU A 151 -28.53 -29.42 53.92
CA LEU A 151 -27.17 -29.44 53.39
C LEU A 151 -26.97 -30.59 52.40
N ARG A 152 -27.53 -31.77 52.70
CA ARG A 152 -27.53 -32.93 51.79
C ARG A 152 -28.15 -32.63 50.43
N LEU A 153 -29.25 -31.89 50.40
CA LEU A 153 -29.87 -31.42 49.15
C LEU A 153 -28.92 -30.49 48.38
N GLY A 154 -28.23 -29.57 49.07
CA GLY A 154 -27.21 -28.71 48.46
C GLY A 154 -26.05 -29.48 47.83
N VAL A 155 -25.58 -30.55 48.46
CA VAL A 155 -24.56 -31.46 47.89
C VAL A 155 -25.10 -32.17 46.63
N SER A 156 -26.33 -32.67 46.66
CA SER A 156 -26.97 -33.29 45.49
C SER A 156 -27.04 -32.33 44.30
N GLU A 157 -27.41 -31.07 44.54
CA GLU A 157 -27.49 -30.05 43.49
C GLU A 157 -26.12 -29.67 42.91
N GLN A 158 -25.04 -29.73 43.71
CA GLN A 158 -23.67 -29.54 43.20
C GLN A 158 -23.31 -30.62 42.17
N LYS A 159 -23.63 -31.89 42.43
CA LYS A 159 -23.40 -33.00 41.48
C LYS A 159 -24.27 -32.87 40.25
N ARG A 160 -25.57 -32.58 40.42
CA ARG A 160 -26.50 -32.35 39.30
C ARG A 160 -25.98 -31.25 38.36
N THR A 161 -25.54 -30.13 38.93
CA THR A 161 -25.00 -29.00 38.16
C THR A 161 -23.69 -29.36 37.44
N ALA A 162 -22.81 -30.13 38.09
CA ALA A 162 -21.57 -30.60 37.48
C ALA A 162 -21.84 -31.56 36.31
N ASP A 163 -22.77 -32.49 36.47
CA ASP A 163 -23.14 -33.48 35.45
C ASP A 163 -23.81 -32.84 34.24
N ILE A 164 -24.68 -31.85 34.48
CA ILE A 164 -25.29 -31.06 33.40
C ILE A 164 -24.21 -30.31 32.61
N LYS A 165 -23.24 -29.69 33.28
CA LYS A 165 -22.12 -29.00 32.63
C LYS A 165 -21.21 -29.95 31.85
N GLU A 166 -20.93 -31.13 32.39
CA GLU A 166 -20.14 -32.16 31.71
C GLU A 166 -20.86 -32.68 30.47
N TYR A 167 -22.16 -32.96 30.58
CA TYR A 167 -22.97 -33.44 29.47
C TYR A 167 -23.13 -32.38 28.37
N GLU A 168 -23.41 -31.13 28.74
CA GLU A 168 -23.43 -29.99 27.80
C GLU A 168 -22.08 -29.79 27.12
N GLY A 169 -20.98 -29.88 27.88
CA GLY A 169 -19.61 -29.77 27.38
C GLY A 169 -19.24 -30.86 26.37
N ASN A 170 -19.71 -32.10 26.60
CA ASN A 170 -19.49 -33.21 25.69
C ASN A 170 -20.21 -33.00 24.35
N ILE A 171 -21.47 -32.56 24.37
CA ILE A 171 -22.23 -32.25 23.15
C ILE A 171 -21.57 -31.11 22.37
N LYS A 172 -21.15 -30.04 23.06
CA LYS A 172 -20.43 -28.92 22.44
C LYS A 172 -19.10 -29.34 21.82
N SER A 173 -18.37 -30.24 22.47
CA SER A 173 -17.11 -30.78 21.94
C SER A 173 -17.33 -31.63 20.69
N GLU A 174 -18.40 -32.42 20.65
CA GLU A 174 -18.78 -33.22 19.47
C GLU A 174 -19.22 -32.32 18.30
N ILE A 175 -20.00 -31.27 18.58
CA ILE A 175 -20.33 -30.23 17.59
C ILE A 175 -19.06 -29.63 17.00
N GLN A 176 -18.08 -29.26 17.82
CA GLN A 176 -16.84 -28.66 17.34
C GLN A 176 -16.05 -29.60 16.42
N MET A 177 -15.90 -30.88 16.79
CA MET A 177 -15.22 -31.86 15.94
C MET A 177 -15.92 -32.02 14.58
N LEU A 178 -17.26 -32.11 14.58
CA LEU A 178 -18.02 -32.22 13.35
C LEU A 178 -17.97 -30.93 12.52
N ASP A 179 -17.92 -29.75 13.15
CA ASP A 179 -17.73 -28.45 12.50
C ASP A 179 -16.38 -28.41 11.76
N ASP A 180 -15.30 -28.82 12.42
CA ASP A 180 -13.95 -28.84 11.84
C ASP A 180 -13.87 -29.82 10.62
N GLU A 181 -14.51 -30.99 10.73
CA GLU A 181 -14.62 -31.95 9.63
C GLU A 181 -15.46 -31.39 8.47
N ALA A 182 -16.62 -30.79 8.75
CA ALA A 182 -17.49 -30.19 7.75
C ALA A 182 -16.82 -29.01 7.04
N SER A 183 -16.09 -28.17 7.77
CA SER A 183 -15.27 -27.08 7.23
C SER A 183 -14.21 -27.59 6.25
N THR A 184 -13.53 -28.67 6.60
CA THR A 184 -12.53 -29.32 5.74
C THR A 184 -13.16 -29.88 4.45
N LEU A 185 -14.33 -30.52 4.57
CA LEU A 185 -15.10 -31.02 3.43
C LEU A 185 -15.62 -29.88 2.55
N ALA A 186 -16.08 -28.78 3.15
CA ALA A 186 -16.51 -27.58 2.43
C ALA A 186 -15.35 -26.97 1.63
N ARG A 187 -14.15 -26.83 2.22
CA ARG A 187 -12.97 -26.30 1.52
C ARG A 187 -12.53 -27.19 0.35
N SER A 188 -12.60 -28.51 0.49
CA SER A 188 -12.11 -29.44 -0.54
C SER A 188 -13.12 -29.75 -1.66
N GLY A 189 -14.41 -29.83 -1.34
CA GLY A 189 -15.46 -30.27 -2.27
C GLY A 189 -16.68 -29.35 -2.38
N GLY A 190 -16.80 -28.35 -1.51
CA GLY A 190 -17.93 -27.44 -1.45
C GLY A 190 -19.08 -27.93 -0.57
N VAL A 191 -19.95 -26.98 -0.21
CA VAL A 191 -21.09 -27.20 0.71
C VAL A 191 -22.25 -28.02 0.11
N GLY A 192 -22.12 -28.47 -1.14
CA GLY A 192 -23.15 -29.28 -1.82
C GLY A 192 -22.86 -30.79 -1.82
N THR A 193 -21.76 -31.23 -1.21
CA THR A 193 -21.35 -32.65 -1.25
C THR A 193 -22.12 -33.50 -0.24
N THR A 194 -22.36 -34.77 -0.56
CA THR A 194 -23.07 -35.70 0.33
C THR A 194 -22.39 -35.81 1.69
N ALA A 195 -21.06 -35.94 1.72
CA ALA A 195 -20.29 -36.04 2.95
C ALA A 195 -20.41 -34.78 3.82
N TYR A 196 -20.40 -33.58 3.22
CA TYR A 196 -20.64 -32.33 3.95
C TYR A 196 -22.03 -32.32 4.58
N LEU A 197 -23.06 -32.63 3.78
CA LEU A 197 -24.47 -32.60 4.20
C LEU A 197 -24.76 -33.57 5.34
N GLU A 198 -24.16 -34.77 5.31
CA GLU A 198 -24.25 -35.75 6.40
C GLU A 198 -23.71 -35.19 7.71
N LYS A 199 -22.53 -34.54 7.68
CA LYS A 199 -21.91 -33.93 8.86
C LYS A 199 -22.71 -32.75 9.39
N THR A 200 -23.20 -31.88 8.49
CA THR A 200 -24.04 -30.74 8.90
C THR A 200 -25.35 -31.22 9.55
N GLN A 201 -25.91 -32.33 9.07
CA GLN A 201 -27.12 -32.90 9.66
C GLN A 201 -26.89 -33.47 11.07
N GLN A 202 -25.71 -34.07 11.32
CA GLN A 202 -25.31 -34.51 12.66
C GLN A 202 -25.20 -33.32 13.61
N ILE A 203 -24.56 -32.21 13.18
CA ILE A 203 -24.43 -30.98 13.97
C ILE A 203 -25.82 -30.40 14.31
N ARG A 204 -26.73 -30.32 13.34
CA ARG A 204 -28.12 -29.86 13.57
C ARG A 204 -28.83 -30.70 14.63
N THR A 205 -28.62 -32.01 14.61
CA THR A 205 -29.23 -32.92 15.59
C THR A 205 -28.70 -32.63 17.01
N LEU A 206 -27.40 -32.39 17.16
CA LEU A 206 -26.78 -32.06 18.45
C LEU A 206 -27.22 -30.69 18.98
N TYR A 207 -27.34 -29.67 18.10
CA TYR A 207 -27.91 -28.38 18.50
C TYR A 207 -29.39 -28.49 18.90
N GLN A 208 -30.16 -29.36 18.26
CA GLN A 208 -31.53 -29.63 18.67
C GLN A 208 -31.58 -30.32 20.04
N GLN A 209 -30.69 -31.27 20.32
CA GLN A 209 -30.56 -31.88 21.65
C GLN A 209 -30.22 -30.85 22.73
N LEU A 210 -29.40 -29.84 22.41
CA LEU A 210 -29.13 -28.72 23.31
C LEU A 210 -30.39 -27.87 23.55
N ALA A 211 -31.13 -27.54 22.49
CA ALA A 211 -32.32 -26.69 22.56
C ALA A 211 -33.52 -27.37 23.25
N ASP A 212 -33.66 -28.69 23.12
CA ASP A 212 -34.78 -29.47 23.67
C ASP A 212 -34.66 -29.69 25.18
N ASN A 213 -33.46 -29.51 25.76
CA ASN A 213 -33.22 -29.72 27.18
C ASN A 213 -33.33 -28.41 27.98
N PRO A 214 -34.35 -28.26 28.85
CA PRO A 214 -34.59 -27.02 29.59
C PRO A 214 -33.55 -26.72 30.68
N ASP A 215 -32.68 -27.67 31.04
CA ASP A 215 -31.60 -27.45 32.00
C ASP A 215 -30.34 -26.82 31.36
N PHE A 216 -30.28 -26.72 30.03
CA PHE A 216 -29.16 -26.08 29.32
C PHE A 216 -29.39 -24.59 29.04
N VAL A 217 -28.29 -23.86 28.83
CA VAL A 217 -28.33 -22.42 28.56
C VAL A 217 -28.76 -22.12 27.11
N VAL A 218 -28.56 -23.07 26.18
CA VAL A 218 -28.79 -22.88 24.75
C VAL A 218 -30.27 -23.07 24.40
N GLY A 219 -30.97 -21.98 24.09
CA GLY A 219 -32.35 -22.03 23.59
C GLY A 219 -32.44 -22.22 22.06
N GLN A 220 -33.64 -22.50 21.54
CA GLN A 220 -33.89 -22.72 20.11
C GLN A 220 -33.36 -21.59 19.22
N THR A 221 -33.55 -20.33 19.61
CA THR A 221 -33.07 -19.16 18.86
C THR A 221 -31.54 -19.11 18.81
N GLU A 222 -30.86 -19.49 19.88
CA GLU A 222 -29.40 -19.50 19.95
C GLU A 222 -28.82 -20.63 19.09
N ALA A 223 -29.44 -21.81 19.12
CA ALA A 223 -29.12 -22.92 18.23
C ALA A 223 -29.27 -22.54 16.75
N ASP A 224 -30.35 -21.86 16.37
CA ASP A 224 -30.59 -21.41 15.00
C ASP A 224 -29.55 -20.37 14.52
N ILE A 225 -29.14 -19.44 15.40
CA ILE A 225 -28.10 -18.45 15.10
C ILE A 225 -26.75 -19.13 14.93
N ALA A 226 -26.41 -20.08 15.80
CA ALA A 226 -25.16 -20.83 15.74
C ALA A 226 -25.05 -21.63 14.45
N LEU A 227 -26.12 -22.31 14.04
CA LEU A 227 -26.19 -23.04 12.78
C LEU A 227 -26.03 -22.14 11.55
N LYS A 228 -26.68 -20.96 11.53
CA LYS A 228 -26.50 -20.00 10.42
C LYS A 228 -25.08 -19.50 10.29
N ARG A 229 -24.43 -19.13 11.40
CA ARG A 229 -23.03 -18.67 11.40
C ARG A 229 -22.08 -19.75 10.91
N MET A 230 -22.28 -20.97 11.39
CA MET A 230 -21.54 -22.16 10.96
C MET A 230 -21.65 -22.38 9.44
N GLU A 231 -22.86 -22.35 8.88
CA GLU A 231 -23.08 -22.47 7.43
C GLU A 231 -22.39 -21.34 6.64
N GLY A 232 -22.39 -20.11 7.15
CA GLY A 232 -21.67 -18.98 6.55
C GLY A 232 -20.15 -19.15 6.53
N ARG A 233 -19.56 -19.68 7.61
CA ARG A 233 -18.13 -20.01 7.67
C ARG A 233 -17.79 -21.10 6.66
N HIS A 234 -18.57 -22.19 6.60
CA HIS A 234 -18.36 -23.26 5.64
C HIS A 234 -18.50 -22.80 4.18
N MET A 235 -19.44 -21.91 3.89
CA MET A 235 -19.56 -21.30 2.56
C MET A 235 -18.29 -20.53 2.17
N SER A 236 -17.74 -19.76 3.11
CA SER A 236 -16.50 -18.98 2.88
C SER A 236 -15.28 -19.88 2.74
N GLU A 237 -15.24 -21.00 3.46
CA GLU A 237 -14.22 -22.02 3.30
C GLU A 237 -14.28 -22.71 1.93
N ALA A 238 -15.48 -23.00 1.44
CA ALA A 238 -15.68 -23.49 0.08
C ALA A 238 -15.22 -22.45 -0.97
N MET A 239 -15.46 -21.16 -0.73
CA MET A 239 -14.97 -20.09 -1.61
C MET A 239 -13.45 -19.98 -1.60
N LEU A 240 -12.78 -20.17 -0.45
CA LEU A 240 -11.31 -20.25 -0.39
C LEU A 240 -10.77 -21.44 -1.20
N GLY A 241 -11.43 -22.60 -1.12
CA GLY A 241 -11.10 -23.74 -1.99
C GLY A 241 -11.31 -23.45 -3.48
N GLN A 242 -12.33 -22.67 -3.83
CA GLN A 242 -12.55 -22.20 -5.19
C GLN A 242 -11.49 -21.19 -5.64
N VAL A 243 -11.00 -20.31 -4.75
CA VAL A 243 -9.88 -19.40 -5.03
C VAL A 243 -8.63 -20.20 -5.40
N ASP A 244 -8.28 -21.24 -4.63
CA ASP A 244 -7.13 -22.11 -4.96
C ASP A 244 -7.28 -22.77 -6.33
N LYS A 245 -8.48 -23.26 -6.64
CA LYS A 245 -8.79 -23.91 -7.91
C LYS A 245 -8.78 -22.91 -9.07
N ALA A 246 -9.28 -21.70 -8.85
CA ALA A 246 -9.29 -20.61 -9.83
C ALA A 246 -7.88 -20.18 -10.19
N LEU A 247 -6.98 -20.03 -9.21
CA LEU A 247 -5.57 -19.67 -9.43
C LEU A 247 -4.83 -20.66 -10.37
N SER A 248 -5.31 -21.89 -10.51
CA SER A 248 -4.74 -22.90 -11.42
C SER A 248 -5.28 -22.86 -12.87
N GLY A 249 -6.22 -21.95 -13.19
CA GLY A 249 -6.88 -21.86 -14.49
C GLY A 249 -6.37 -20.73 -15.42
N PRO A 250 -6.74 -20.72 -16.72
CA PRO A 250 -6.24 -19.77 -17.72
C PRO A 250 -6.62 -18.29 -17.49
N ASN A 251 -7.67 -18.02 -16.70
CA ASN A 251 -8.08 -16.67 -16.26
C ASN A 251 -7.89 -16.48 -14.74
N GLY A 252 -6.98 -17.25 -14.14
CA GLY A 252 -7.03 -17.59 -12.72
C GLY A 252 -6.94 -16.42 -11.74
N LEU A 253 -6.22 -15.36 -12.07
CA LEU A 253 -6.10 -14.19 -11.20
C LEU A 253 -7.41 -13.37 -11.14
N ALA A 254 -8.04 -13.15 -12.29
CA ALA A 254 -9.29 -12.37 -12.37
C ALA A 254 -10.46 -13.10 -11.69
N GLU A 255 -10.55 -14.43 -11.87
CA GLU A 255 -11.60 -15.22 -11.22
C GLU A 255 -11.35 -15.37 -9.71
N ALA A 256 -10.09 -15.52 -9.28
CA ALA A 256 -9.74 -15.53 -7.85
C ALA A 256 -10.04 -14.18 -7.16
N GLN A 257 -9.77 -13.06 -7.82
CA GLN A 257 -10.11 -11.72 -7.31
C GLN A 257 -11.63 -11.52 -7.20
N LYS A 258 -12.40 -12.02 -8.17
CA LYS A 258 -13.87 -11.99 -8.13
C LYS A 258 -14.42 -12.81 -6.96
N LEU A 259 -13.88 -14.00 -6.71
CA LEU A 259 -14.25 -14.83 -5.57
C LEU A 259 -13.89 -14.18 -4.22
N SER A 260 -12.71 -13.57 -4.11
CA SER A 260 -12.31 -12.78 -2.93
C SER A 260 -13.27 -11.63 -2.66
N ASN A 261 -13.66 -10.87 -3.70
CA ASN A 261 -14.63 -9.78 -3.57
C ASN A 261 -16.04 -10.26 -3.22
N ALA A 262 -16.45 -11.44 -3.68
CA ALA A 262 -17.76 -12.01 -3.33
C ALA A 262 -17.86 -12.32 -1.83
N ILE A 263 -16.78 -12.74 -1.16
CA ILE A 263 -16.76 -12.92 0.31
C ILE A 263 -17.09 -11.61 1.04
N LEU A 264 -16.63 -10.47 0.50
CA LEU A 264 -16.90 -9.15 1.07
C LEU A 264 -18.32 -8.64 0.80
N THR A 265 -18.92 -9.00 -0.34
CA THR A 265 -20.08 -8.29 -0.91
C THR A 265 -21.36 -9.09 -1.00
N ASP A 266 -21.30 -10.43 -0.99
CA ASP A 266 -22.50 -11.27 -1.10
C ASP A 266 -23.25 -11.32 0.24
N ASP A 267 -24.45 -10.71 0.28
CA ASP A 267 -25.32 -10.61 1.45
C ASP A 267 -25.94 -11.96 1.87
N LYS A 268 -25.89 -12.97 1.00
CA LYS A 268 -26.40 -14.32 1.28
C LYS A 268 -25.47 -15.14 2.16
N ILE A 269 -24.23 -14.67 2.38
CA ILE A 269 -23.27 -15.30 3.28
C ILE A 269 -23.49 -14.72 4.69
N PRO A 270 -24.01 -15.50 5.66
CA PRO A 270 -24.37 -15.00 7.00
C PRO A 270 -23.14 -14.84 7.92
N LEU A 271 -22.16 -14.04 7.48
CA LEU A 271 -20.94 -13.70 8.24
C LEU A 271 -21.00 -12.26 8.76
N SER A 272 -20.36 -12.05 9.92
CA SER A 272 -20.11 -10.71 10.45
C SER A 272 -19.12 -9.92 9.58
N PRO A 273 -19.09 -8.58 9.68
CA PRO A 273 -18.11 -7.76 8.96
C PRO A 273 -16.65 -8.12 9.28
N ALA A 274 -16.36 -8.55 10.52
CA ALA A 274 -15.03 -8.98 10.93
C ALA A 274 -14.63 -10.29 10.23
N GLU A 275 -15.52 -11.29 10.22
CA GLU A 275 -15.30 -12.57 9.54
C GLU A 275 -15.15 -12.39 8.03
N ARG A 276 -15.96 -11.54 7.39
CA ARG A 276 -15.83 -11.22 5.95
C ARG A 276 -14.45 -10.67 5.62
N ARG A 277 -13.93 -9.74 6.44
CA ARG A 277 -12.59 -9.18 6.26
C ARG A 277 -11.51 -10.23 6.49
N GLN A 278 -11.65 -11.10 7.50
CA GLN A 278 -10.72 -12.18 7.75
C GLN A 278 -10.63 -13.16 6.56
N TYR A 279 -11.76 -13.66 6.08
CA TYR A 279 -11.79 -14.63 4.97
C TYR A 279 -11.38 -14.01 3.63
N ALA A 280 -11.74 -12.76 3.36
CA ALA A 280 -11.24 -12.03 2.18
C ALA A 280 -9.73 -11.74 2.30
N GLY A 281 -9.23 -11.46 3.51
CA GLY A 281 -7.80 -11.33 3.80
C GLY A 281 -7.03 -12.61 3.48
N LEU A 282 -7.51 -13.77 3.91
CA LEU A 282 -6.94 -15.08 3.60
C LEU A 282 -6.98 -15.39 2.09
N ALA A 283 -8.07 -15.04 1.40
CA ALA A 283 -8.17 -15.16 -0.06
C ALA A 283 -7.11 -14.29 -0.76
N ASN A 284 -6.94 -13.05 -0.31
CA ASN A 284 -5.95 -12.12 -0.86
C ASN A 284 -4.52 -12.54 -0.55
N GLU A 285 -4.26 -13.13 0.62
CA GLU A 285 -2.94 -13.69 0.96
C GLU A 285 -2.54 -14.81 0.00
N ARG A 286 -3.47 -15.71 -0.33
CA ARG A 286 -3.27 -16.78 -1.32
C ARG A 286 -3.01 -16.22 -2.72
N ILE A 287 -3.78 -15.22 -3.14
CA ILE A 287 -3.59 -14.51 -4.41
C ILE A 287 -2.20 -13.84 -4.45
N ASN A 288 -1.82 -13.15 -3.37
CA ASN A 288 -0.54 -12.46 -3.27
C ASN A 288 0.63 -13.45 -3.25
N GLY A 289 0.51 -14.58 -2.55
CA GLY A 289 1.49 -15.66 -2.54
C GLY A 289 1.69 -16.26 -3.93
N PHE A 290 0.61 -16.50 -4.67
CA PHE A 290 0.67 -16.93 -6.06
C PHE A 290 1.36 -15.91 -6.96
N VAL A 291 1.03 -14.62 -6.83
CA VAL A 291 1.69 -13.52 -7.57
C VAL A 291 3.17 -13.40 -7.21
N ALA A 292 3.53 -13.56 -5.93
CA ALA A 292 4.91 -13.54 -5.47
C ALA A 292 5.71 -14.73 -6.01
N GLN A 293 5.11 -15.94 -6.06
CA GLN A 293 5.72 -17.13 -6.62
C GLN A 293 5.88 -17.05 -8.14
N ALA A 294 4.87 -16.50 -8.84
CA ALA A 294 4.95 -16.20 -10.28
C ALA A 294 6.07 -15.19 -10.57
N LYS A 295 6.23 -14.15 -9.74
CA LYS A 295 7.34 -13.18 -9.82
C LYS A 295 8.70 -13.79 -9.48
N ALA A 296 8.78 -14.68 -8.49
CA ALA A 296 10.04 -15.35 -8.11
C ALA A 296 10.55 -16.27 -9.23
N ASN A 297 9.65 -16.95 -9.94
CA ASN A 297 9.98 -17.83 -11.06
C ASN A 297 10.27 -17.06 -12.37
N LEU A 298 9.96 -15.76 -12.42
CA LEU A 298 10.18 -14.91 -13.58
C LEU A 298 11.65 -14.51 -13.74
N LYS A 299 12.37 -14.30 -12.62
CA LYS A 299 13.75 -13.81 -12.63
C LYS A 299 14.73 -14.71 -13.41
N PRO A 300 14.72 -16.06 -13.24
CA PRO A 300 15.57 -16.94 -14.06
C PRO A 300 15.23 -16.89 -15.56
N VAL A 301 13.96 -16.68 -15.92
CA VAL A 301 13.52 -16.56 -17.31
C VAL A 301 13.92 -15.19 -17.89
N GLN A 302 13.88 -14.13 -17.09
CA GLN A 302 14.39 -12.79 -17.43
C GLN A 302 15.91 -12.79 -17.61
N ASP A 303 16.64 -13.46 -16.73
CA ASP A 303 18.10 -13.61 -16.84
C ASP A 303 18.47 -14.41 -18.10
N ARG A 304 17.73 -15.49 -18.39
CA ARG A 304 17.87 -16.26 -19.63
C ARG A 304 17.53 -15.41 -20.86
N SER A 305 16.49 -14.59 -20.80
CA SER A 305 16.13 -13.63 -21.84
C SER A 305 17.26 -12.65 -22.11
N GLN A 306 17.85 -12.05 -21.06
CA GLN A 306 18.98 -11.14 -21.19
C GLN A 306 20.22 -11.82 -21.79
N GLN A 307 20.50 -13.08 -21.44
CA GLN A 307 21.58 -13.86 -22.05
C GLN A 307 21.31 -14.16 -23.54
N ILE A 308 20.07 -14.48 -23.91
CA ILE A 308 19.67 -14.67 -25.31
C ILE A 308 19.79 -13.34 -26.06
N GLN A 309 19.30 -12.24 -25.51
CA GLN A 309 19.44 -10.89 -26.09
C GLN A 309 20.90 -10.52 -26.33
N LYS A 310 21.79 -10.82 -25.37
CA LYS A 310 23.24 -10.59 -25.52
C LYS A 310 23.82 -11.39 -26.69
N ARG A 311 23.52 -12.70 -26.78
CA ARG A 311 23.94 -13.53 -27.93
C ARG A 311 23.39 -13.01 -29.26
N LEU A 312 22.12 -12.59 -29.28
CA LEU A 312 21.48 -12.03 -30.46
C LEU A 312 22.19 -10.73 -30.88
N LYS A 313 22.46 -9.79 -29.97
CA LYS A 313 23.20 -8.53 -30.26
C LYS A 313 24.61 -8.79 -30.83
N GLU A 314 25.24 -9.90 -30.47
CA GLU A 314 26.52 -10.38 -31.01
C GLU A 314 26.39 -11.11 -32.37
N GLY A 315 25.16 -11.34 -32.85
CA GLY A 315 24.87 -12.03 -34.12
C GLY A 315 24.83 -13.56 -34.02
N VAL A 316 24.80 -14.12 -32.81
CA VAL A 316 24.90 -15.56 -32.53
C VAL A 316 23.52 -16.13 -32.17
N GLY A 317 23.15 -17.29 -32.74
CA GLY A 317 21.93 -18.00 -32.37
C GLY A 317 20.62 -17.37 -32.88
N LEU A 318 20.68 -16.62 -33.99
CA LEU A 318 19.54 -15.88 -34.55
C LEU A 318 18.34 -16.76 -34.95
N ASP A 319 18.56 -18.05 -35.19
CA ASP A 319 17.55 -19.03 -35.57
C ASP A 319 17.31 -20.11 -34.48
N ALA A 320 17.76 -19.87 -33.25
CA ALA A 320 17.59 -20.82 -32.16
C ALA A 320 16.15 -20.81 -31.60
N ASP A 321 15.60 -22.00 -31.35
CA ASP A 321 14.25 -22.21 -30.80
C ASP A 321 14.06 -21.65 -29.37
N ASP A 322 15.16 -21.32 -28.69
CA ASP A 322 15.17 -20.84 -27.31
C ASP A 322 14.70 -19.39 -27.17
N VAL A 323 14.77 -18.58 -28.23
CA VAL A 323 14.25 -17.20 -28.27
C VAL A 323 12.73 -17.20 -28.11
N ASP A 324 12.03 -18.01 -28.91
CA ASP A 324 10.55 -18.05 -28.93
C ASP A 324 9.99 -18.73 -27.68
N LYS A 325 10.64 -19.81 -27.22
CA LYS A 325 10.28 -20.47 -25.95
C LYS A 325 10.45 -19.53 -24.75
N THR A 326 11.55 -18.77 -24.70
CA THR A 326 11.79 -17.82 -23.62
C THR A 326 10.86 -16.62 -23.68
N ALA A 327 10.56 -16.09 -24.86
CA ALA A 327 9.57 -15.03 -25.01
C ALA A 327 8.16 -15.49 -24.56
N MET A 328 7.76 -16.73 -24.87
CA MET A 328 6.49 -17.30 -24.41
C MET A 328 6.45 -17.51 -22.88
N GLU A 329 7.55 -17.95 -22.28
CA GLU A 329 7.66 -18.11 -20.82
C GLU A 329 7.64 -16.75 -20.08
N LEU A 330 8.28 -15.71 -20.62
CA LEU A 330 8.19 -14.34 -20.11
C LEU A 330 6.76 -13.79 -20.18
N ALA A 331 6.09 -13.97 -21.32
CA ALA A 331 4.71 -13.51 -21.50
C ALA A 331 3.73 -14.22 -20.56
N ARG A 332 3.88 -15.55 -20.35
CA ARG A 332 3.08 -16.31 -19.38
C ARG A 332 3.36 -15.92 -17.92
N GLY A 333 4.59 -15.50 -17.62
CA GLY A 333 4.99 -15.00 -16.31
C GLY A 333 4.65 -13.53 -16.05
N GLY A 334 3.98 -12.84 -16.99
CA GLY A 334 3.53 -11.45 -16.84
C GLY A 334 4.54 -10.38 -17.30
N ASP A 335 5.68 -10.77 -17.89
CA ASP A 335 6.69 -9.86 -18.45
C ASP A 335 6.53 -9.72 -19.98
N LEU A 336 5.45 -9.06 -20.37
CA LEU A 336 5.16 -8.81 -21.79
C LEU A 336 6.21 -7.89 -22.43
N ALA A 337 6.80 -6.98 -21.63
CA ALA A 337 7.84 -6.06 -22.07
C ALA A 337 9.14 -6.80 -22.41
N GLY A 338 9.63 -7.67 -21.51
CA GLY A 338 10.82 -8.49 -21.72
C GLY A 338 10.65 -9.52 -22.84
N ALA A 339 9.44 -10.05 -23.04
CA ALA A 339 9.11 -10.89 -24.20
C ALA A 339 9.20 -10.10 -25.52
N THR A 340 8.67 -8.88 -25.54
CA THR A 340 8.70 -7.99 -26.71
C THR A 340 10.12 -7.53 -27.03
N GLU A 341 10.90 -7.20 -26.01
CA GLU A 341 12.31 -6.81 -26.12
C GLU A 341 13.20 -7.94 -26.64
N LEU A 342 12.97 -9.18 -26.21
CA LEU A 342 13.71 -10.35 -26.71
C LEU A 342 13.46 -10.58 -28.21
N ILE A 343 12.20 -10.46 -28.64
CA ILE A 343 11.81 -10.61 -30.06
C ILE A 343 12.33 -9.44 -30.90
N SER A 344 12.26 -8.21 -30.39
CA SER A 344 12.78 -7.02 -31.08
C SER A 344 14.31 -7.07 -31.21
N THR A 345 15.01 -7.54 -30.18
CA THR A 345 16.47 -7.73 -30.20
C THR A 345 16.90 -8.72 -31.29
N ARG A 346 16.17 -9.84 -31.48
CA ARG A 346 16.44 -10.77 -32.60
C ARG A 346 16.25 -10.10 -33.96
N ALA A 347 15.21 -9.29 -34.11
CA ALA A 347 14.93 -8.58 -35.36
C ALA A 347 16.00 -7.53 -35.69
N MET A 348 16.43 -6.76 -34.68
CA MET A 348 17.51 -5.78 -34.82
C MET A 348 18.85 -6.46 -35.14
N ALA A 349 19.15 -7.57 -34.47
CA ALA A 349 20.36 -8.34 -34.73
C ALA A 349 20.44 -8.91 -36.15
N ARG A 350 19.32 -9.42 -36.69
CA ARG A 350 19.22 -9.84 -38.10
C ARG A 350 19.44 -8.67 -39.06
N THR A 351 18.89 -7.50 -38.72
CA THR A 351 19.07 -6.27 -39.51
C THR A 351 20.53 -5.81 -39.51
N LEU A 352 21.19 -5.82 -38.34
CA LEU A 352 22.61 -5.46 -38.20
C LEU A 352 23.55 -6.48 -38.84
N GLN A 353 23.24 -7.78 -38.80
CA GLN A 353 24.00 -8.81 -39.51
C GLN A 353 23.89 -8.62 -41.03
N GLY A 354 22.68 -8.35 -41.54
CA GLY A 354 22.46 -7.96 -42.94
C GLY A 354 23.17 -6.65 -43.31
N PHE A 355 23.20 -5.70 -42.38
CA PHE A 355 23.94 -4.44 -42.52
C PHE A 355 25.45 -4.61 -42.38
N ARG A 356 26.03 -5.68 -41.83
CA ARG A 356 27.49 -5.87 -41.73
C ARG A 356 28.08 -6.76 -42.84
N SER A 357 27.25 -7.47 -43.60
CA SER A 357 27.65 -8.61 -44.45
C SER A 357 27.77 -8.32 -45.95
N SER A 358 27.81 -7.07 -46.39
CA SER A 358 27.80 -6.72 -47.81
C SER A 358 28.83 -5.57 -48.11
N PRO A 359 28.87 -4.92 -49.29
CA PRO A 359 30.05 -4.13 -49.70
C PRO A 359 30.07 -2.64 -49.28
N ASN A 360 31.25 -2.12 -48.86
CA ASN A 360 31.53 -0.75 -48.35
C ASN A 360 30.79 0.40 -49.05
N SER A 361 30.73 0.36 -50.39
CA SER A 361 30.06 1.37 -51.20
C SER A 361 28.60 1.53 -50.80
N VAL A 362 27.98 0.45 -50.35
CA VAL A 362 26.59 0.50 -50.00
C VAL A 362 26.37 0.93 -48.56
N GLN A 363 27.28 0.68 -47.61
CA GLN A 363 27.13 1.35 -46.31
C GLN A 363 27.42 2.83 -46.37
N VAL A 364 28.35 3.29 -47.21
CA VAL A 364 28.57 4.72 -47.41
C VAL A 364 27.28 5.34 -47.96
N ASN A 365 26.64 4.72 -48.94
CA ASN A 365 25.31 5.14 -49.41
C ASN A 365 24.24 5.09 -48.29
N GLN A 366 24.28 4.10 -47.39
CA GLN A 366 23.37 4.03 -46.23
C GLN A 366 23.68 5.10 -45.16
N ALA A 367 24.94 5.46 -44.94
CA ALA A 367 25.36 6.48 -43.98
C ALA A 367 25.11 7.90 -44.53
N GLU A 368 25.38 8.14 -45.80
CA GLU A 368 25.07 9.40 -46.50
C GLU A 368 23.56 9.65 -46.56
N SER A 369 22.75 8.60 -46.75
CA SER A 369 21.29 8.73 -46.66
C SER A 369 20.79 8.96 -45.23
N LEU A 370 21.45 8.41 -44.20
CA LEU A 370 21.13 8.73 -42.80
C LEU A 370 21.52 10.16 -42.41
N LEU A 371 22.63 10.69 -42.93
CA LEU A 371 23.04 12.10 -42.78
C LEU A 371 22.13 13.06 -43.54
N ALA A 372 21.71 12.71 -44.75
CA ALA A 372 20.70 13.45 -45.51
C ALA A 372 19.36 13.49 -44.77
N ARG A 373 18.95 12.39 -44.12
CA ARG A 373 17.77 12.34 -43.24
C ARG A 373 17.86 13.28 -42.05
N ALA A 374 19.01 13.27 -41.35
CA ALA A 374 19.22 14.09 -40.16
C ALA A 374 19.24 15.61 -40.45
N SER A 375 19.52 16.03 -41.69
CA SER A 375 19.61 17.44 -42.12
C SER A 375 18.44 17.91 -42.99
N GLY A 376 17.41 17.08 -43.18
CA GLY A 376 16.24 17.35 -44.02
C GLY A 376 16.51 17.23 -45.53
N GLY A 377 17.67 16.69 -45.93
CA GLY A 377 18.11 16.46 -47.30
C GLY A 377 17.22 15.53 -48.11
N ASP A 378 16.56 14.54 -47.51
CA ASP A 378 15.64 13.62 -48.22
C ASP A 378 14.50 14.37 -48.93
N THR A 379 13.97 15.43 -48.28
CA THR A 379 12.93 16.28 -48.88
C THR A 379 13.47 17.13 -50.03
N ILE A 380 14.71 17.57 -49.94
CA ILE A 380 15.36 18.40 -50.96
C ILE A 380 15.74 17.55 -52.16
N ILE A 381 16.30 16.37 -51.97
CA ILE A 381 16.64 15.42 -53.05
C ILE A 381 15.38 14.99 -53.82
N ALA A 382 14.28 14.69 -53.11
CA ALA A 382 13.01 14.38 -53.76
C ALA A 382 12.44 15.57 -54.56
N ALA A 383 12.52 16.79 -53.99
CA ALA A 383 12.13 18.01 -54.69
C ALA A 383 13.02 18.31 -55.91
N MET A 384 14.33 18.05 -55.81
CA MET A 384 15.28 18.17 -56.92
C MET A 384 14.90 17.21 -58.05
N GLN A 385 14.72 15.93 -57.76
CA GLN A 385 14.35 14.92 -58.77
C GLN A 385 13.08 15.32 -59.54
N GLU A 386 12.09 15.84 -58.81
CA GLU A 386 10.84 16.33 -59.39
C GLU A 386 11.03 17.60 -60.25
N VAL A 387 11.88 18.53 -59.83
CA VAL A 387 12.18 19.75 -60.58
C VAL A 387 13.02 19.48 -61.82
N GLU A 388 13.95 18.55 -61.73
CA GLU A 388 14.95 18.22 -62.75
C GLU A 388 14.36 17.39 -63.89
N SER A 389 13.57 16.36 -63.58
CA SER A 389 13.04 15.47 -64.61
C SER A 389 11.57 15.09 -64.46
N GLY A 390 10.88 15.52 -63.40
CA GLY A 390 9.54 15.04 -63.08
C GLY A 390 9.50 13.53 -62.84
N GLY A 391 10.62 12.93 -62.42
CA GLY A 391 10.76 11.49 -62.23
C GLY A 391 11.05 10.67 -63.50
N ASP A 392 11.28 11.31 -64.65
CA ASP A 392 11.71 10.61 -65.87
C ASP A 392 13.23 10.32 -65.83
N ALA A 393 13.57 9.04 -65.67
CA ALA A 393 14.98 8.59 -65.66
C ALA A 393 15.63 8.61 -67.05
N THR A 394 14.86 8.78 -68.13
CA THR A 394 15.36 8.81 -69.49
C THR A 394 15.56 10.23 -70.04
N SER A 395 15.15 11.24 -69.27
CA SER A 395 15.20 12.66 -69.64
C SER A 395 16.61 13.13 -69.97
N VAL A 396 16.74 13.88 -71.06
CA VAL A 396 17.97 14.55 -71.49
C VAL A 396 17.65 16.01 -71.83
N SER A 397 18.28 16.96 -71.15
CA SER A 397 18.08 18.39 -71.43
C SER A 397 18.73 18.80 -72.76
N SER A 398 18.36 19.98 -73.28
CA SER A 398 18.96 20.57 -74.48
C SER A 398 20.47 20.82 -74.36
N LYS A 399 20.99 20.91 -73.14
CA LYS A 399 22.42 21.08 -72.83
C LYS A 399 23.14 19.74 -72.56
N GLY A 400 22.42 18.62 -72.51
CA GLY A 400 22.98 17.27 -72.33
C GLY A 400 22.90 16.69 -70.93
N ALA A 401 22.37 17.43 -69.94
CA ALA A 401 22.10 16.93 -68.58
C ALA A 401 21.15 15.73 -68.63
N THR A 402 21.44 14.65 -67.89
CA THR A 402 20.80 13.34 -68.12
C THR A 402 20.32 12.66 -66.84
N GLY A 403 19.17 11.99 -66.93
CA GLY A 403 18.63 11.12 -65.89
C GLY A 403 17.74 11.83 -64.87
N LEU A 404 17.33 11.08 -63.83
CA LEU A 404 16.45 11.54 -62.75
C LEU A 404 16.92 12.83 -62.06
N MET A 405 18.23 12.99 -61.90
CA MET A 405 18.82 14.12 -61.20
C MET A 405 19.50 15.12 -62.16
N GLN A 406 19.29 14.96 -63.47
CA GLN A 406 19.86 15.80 -64.55
C GLN A 406 21.36 16.08 -64.35
N VAL A 407 22.16 15.01 -64.18
CA VAL A 407 23.61 15.13 -64.02
C VAL A 407 24.26 15.37 -65.39
N MET A 408 25.19 16.32 -65.48
CA MET A 408 25.96 16.58 -66.70
C MET A 408 26.98 15.45 -66.94
N PRO A 409 27.18 14.98 -68.18
CA PRO A 409 28.16 13.94 -68.49
C PRO A 409 29.58 14.25 -68.02
N GLU A 410 29.98 15.52 -68.06
CA GLU A 410 31.30 15.99 -67.60
C GLU A 410 31.39 16.00 -66.06
N THR A 411 30.30 16.37 -65.36
CA THR A 411 30.25 16.31 -63.89
C THR A 411 30.26 14.87 -63.40
N ALA A 412 29.67 13.94 -64.17
CA ALA A 412 29.69 12.52 -63.85
C ALA A 412 31.12 11.92 -63.86
N ASP A 413 32.07 12.48 -64.60
CA ASP A 413 33.49 12.05 -64.54
C ASP A 413 34.14 12.33 -63.16
N GLU A 414 33.75 13.44 -62.53
CA GLU A 414 34.18 13.84 -61.18
C GLU A 414 33.49 12.96 -60.14
N ILE A 415 32.17 12.85 -60.22
CA ILE A 415 31.36 12.05 -59.29
C ILE A 415 31.77 10.57 -59.32
N ALA A 416 32.01 10.00 -60.51
CA ALA A 416 32.50 8.63 -60.63
C ALA A 416 33.88 8.46 -59.97
N GLY A 417 34.73 9.50 -60.02
CA GLY A 417 36.01 9.53 -59.31
C GLY A 417 35.84 9.54 -57.80
N ASP A 418 34.94 10.39 -57.30
CA ASP A 418 34.65 10.50 -55.85
C ASP A 418 34.01 9.22 -55.30
N LEU A 419 33.10 8.60 -56.05
CA LEU A 419 32.41 7.35 -55.69
C LEU A 419 33.25 6.09 -55.93
N GLY A 420 34.40 6.20 -56.58
CA GLY A 420 35.21 5.05 -56.99
C GLY A 420 34.52 4.11 -57.98
N ASP A 421 33.57 4.62 -58.78
CA ASP A 421 32.79 3.82 -59.71
C ASP A 421 33.61 3.46 -60.96
N VAL A 422 34.20 2.26 -60.93
CA VAL A 422 35.02 1.71 -62.02
C VAL A 422 34.22 1.34 -63.27
N ASN A 423 32.88 1.26 -63.18
CA ASN A 423 32.03 0.89 -64.29
C ASN A 423 31.57 2.10 -65.12
N PHE A 424 31.76 3.31 -64.61
CA PHE A 424 31.44 4.52 -65.34
C PHE A 424 32.34 4.65 -66.58
N PRO A 425 31.79 4.90 -67.78
CA PRO A 425 32.58 5.00 -69.01
C PRO A 425 33.31 6.35 -69.09
N LYS A 426 34.30 6.58 -68.21
CA LYS A 426 35.03 7.85 -68.07
C LYS A 426 35.70 8.33 -69.36
N ASN A 427 36.23 7.39 -70.15
CA ASN A 427 36.84 7.62 -71.47
C ASN A 427 35.87 7.35 -72.64
N GLY A 428 34.58 7.15 -72.36
CA GLY A 428 33.55 6.89 -73.35
C GLY A 428 33.05 8.17 -74.03
N THR A 429 32.32 7.97 -75.14
CA THR A 429 31.54 9.00 -75.82
C THR A 429 30.46 9.59 -74.91
N VAL A 430 29.96 10.79 -75.23
CA VAL A 430 28.89 11.45 -74.47
C VAL A 430 27.66 10.55 -74.38
N GLU A 431 27.32 9.86 -75.47
CA GLU A 431 26.19 8.93 -75.55
C GLU A 431 26.35 7.75 -74.58
N GLN A 432 27.57 7.25 -74.38
CA GLN A 432 27.85 6.16 -73.44
C GLN A 432 27.70 6.63 -71.98
N LYS A 433 28.18 7.84 -71.65
CA LYS A 433 27.99 8.44 -70.32
C LYS A 433 26.52 8.71 -70.03
N GLN A 434 25.79 9.24 -71.01
CA GLN A 434 24.35 9.47 -70.90
C GLN A 434 23.57 8.16 -70.74
N ALA A 435 23.92 7.11 -71.48
CA ALA A 435 23.28 5.80 -71.33
C ALA A 435 23.45 5.25 -69.91
N TYR A 436 24.62 5.47 -69.30
CA TYR A 436 24.90 5.08 -67.91
C TYR A 436 24.05 5.88 -66.90
N LEU A 437 23.96 7.20 -67.09
CA LEU A 437 23.18 8.11 -66.24
C LEU A 437 21.66 7.96 -66.38
N LYS A 438 21.17 7.28 -67.42
CA LYS A 438 19.74 6.94 -67.56
C LYS A 438 19.29 5.80 -66.63
N ASN A 439 20.22 5.10 -65.99
CA ASN A 439 19.87 4.16 -64.95
C ASN A 439 19.34 4.95 -63.72
N PRO A 440 18.09 4.72 -63.28
CA PRO A 440 17.48 5.47 -62.17
C PRO A 440 18.33 5.48 -60.90
N GLU A 441 18.94 4.34 -60.55
CA GLU A 441 19.70 4.22 -59.31
C GLU A 441 21.03 4.96 -59.38
N ILE A 442 21.73 4.82 -60.50
CA ILE A 442 22.95 5.57 -60.79
C ILE A 442 22.68 7.08 -60.81
N SER A 443 21.61 7.50 -61.49
CA SER A 443 21.25 8.92 -61.57
C SER A 443 20.99 9.53 -60.19
N ARG A 444 20.24 8.80 -59.34
CA ARG A 444 19.98 9.23 -57.96
C ARG A 444 21.25 9.25 -57.12
N GLN A 445 22.07 8.20 -57.20
CA GLN A 445 23.33 8.12 -56.47
C GLN A 445 24.26 9.28 -56.86
N TYR A 446 24.46 9.51 -58.15
CA TYR A 446 25.35 10.55 -58.66
C TYR A 446 24.84 11.95 -58.30
N GLY A 447 23.55 12.21 -58.49
CA GLY A 447 22.95 13.50 -58.13
C GLY A 447 22.95 13.77 -56.63
N THR A 448 22.65 12.76 -55.80
CA THR A 448 22.66 12.90 -54.33
C THR A 448 24.07 13.14 -53.81
N HIS A 449 25.04 12.39 -54.33
CA HIS A 449 26.44 12.58 -53.97
C HIS A 449 26.93 14.00 -54.33
N TYR A 450 26.63 14.46 -55.55
CA TYR A 450 27.03 15.80 -55.97
C TYR A 450 26.34 16.91 -55.16
N PHE A 451 25.05 16.76 -54.86
CA PHE A 451 24.35 17.69 -53.97
C PHE A 451 24.95 17.73 -52.57
N ASN A 452 25.24 16.58 -51.96
CA ASN A 452 25.86 16.49 -50.63
C ASN A 452 27.28 17.08 -50.63
N LYS A 453 28.03 16.90 -51.72
CA LYS A 453 29.33 17.54 -51.92
C LYS A 453 29.21 19.07 -51.90
N MET A 454 28.20 19.62 -52.59
CA MET A 454 27.93 21.06 -52.56
C MET A 454 27.46 21.53 -51.19
N LEU A 455 26.58 20.77 -50.54
CA LEU A 455 26.08 21.09 -49.20
C LEU A 455 27.22 21.15 -48.17
N THR A 456 28.16 20.21 -48.24
CA THR A 456 29.39 20.23 -47.43
C THR A 456 30.27 21.44 -47.75
N ARG A 457 30.49 21.75 -49.04
CA ARG A 457 31.29 22.92 -49.47
C ARG A 457 30.77 24.23 -48.89
N TYR A 458 29.45 24.35 -48.73
CA TYR A 458 28.78 25.55 -48.22
C TYR A 458 28.32 25.44 -46.76
N ASN A 459 28.95 24.57 -45.95
CA ASN A 459 28.68 24.42 -44.52
C ASN A 459 27.18 24.21 -44.18
N GLY A 460 26.46 23.44 -45.01
CA GLY A 460 25.04 23.17 -44.83
C GLY A 460 24.08 24.22 -45.41
N ASP A 461 24.58 25.27 -46.08
CA ASP A 461 23.72 26.26 -46.75
C ASP A 461 23.04 25.65 -47.98
N LYS A 462 21.74 25.33 -47.80
CA LYS A 462 20.89 24.69 -48.81
C LYS A 462 20.66 25.57 -50.04
N GLU A 463 20.60 26.90 -49.88
CA GLU A 463 20.40 27.82 -51.00
C GLU A 463 21.64 27.84 -51.88
N ALA A 464 22.82 28.01 -51.27
CA ALA A 464 24.10 28.01 -51.97
C ALA A 464 24.38 26.65 -52.63
N ALA A 465 24.06 25.54 -51.95
CA ALA A 465 24.23 24.19 -52.50
C ALA A 465 23.35 23.93 -53.73
N LEU A 466 22.09 24.36 -53.72
CA LEU A 466 21.18 24.24 -54.86
C LEU A 466 21.58 25.15 -56.03
N ILE A 467 22.03 26.38 -55.73
CA ILE A 467 22.58 27.28 -56.75
C ILE A 467 23.85 26.67 -57.36
N ALA A 468 24.71 26.05 -56.55
CA ALA A 468 25.91 25.38 -57.04
C ALA A 468 25.60 24.12 -57.85
N TYR A 469 24.58 23.36 -57.46
CA TYR A 469 24.12 22.18 -58.19
C TYR A 469 23.66 22.53 -59.62
N ASN A 470 22.81 23.54 -59.77
CA ASN A 470 22.27 23.96 -61.07
C ASN A 470 23.20 24.90 -61.86
N GLY A 471 23.82 25.84 -61.16
CA GLY A 471 24.55 26.96 -61.74
C GLY A 471 26.08 26.84 -61.69
N GLY A 472 26.61 25.86 -60.95
CA GLY A 472 28.03 25.68 -60.69
C GLY A 472 28.52 26.47 -59.45
N PRO A 473 29.56 25.98 -58.73
CA PRO A 473 30.05 26.58 -57.49
C PRO A 473 30.45 28.05 -57.62
N GLN A 474 31.06 28.45 -58.75
CA GLN A 474 31.48 29.84 -58.98
C GLN A 474 30.31 30.83 -58.92
N ARG A 475 29.11 30.42 -59.33
CA ARG A 475 27.92 31.27 -59.28
C ARG A 475 27.34 31.38 -57.87
N ALA A 476 27.38 30.29 -57.10
CA ALA A 476 27.04 30.32 -55.69
C ALA A 476 28.03 31.19 -54.89
N ASP A 477 29.33 31.06 -55.17
CA ASP A 477 30.39 31.88 -54.57
C ASP A 477 30.18 33.38 -54.88
N ALA A 478 29.87 33.73 -56.14
CA ALA A 478 29.57 35.10 -56.55
C ALA A 478 28.29 35.66 -55.92
N TRP A 479 27.24 34.85 -55.80
CA TRP A 479 25.99 35.22 -55.15
C TRP A 479 26.15 35.47 -53.64
N LEU A 480 26.91 34.62 -52.95
CA LEU A 480 27.28 34.85 -51.56
C LEU A 480 28.11 36.13 -51.40
N ALA A 481 29.08 36.38 -52.28
CA ALA A 481 29.91 37.58 -52.26
C ALA A 481 29.13 38.87 -52.54
N ALA A 482 28.05 38.80 -53.32
CA ALA A 482 27.12 39.90 -53.59
C ALA A 482 26.09 40.12 -52.47
N GLY A 483 26.19 39.42 -51.34
CA GLY A 483 25.25 39.54 -50.23
C GLY A 483 23.90 38.87 -50.50
N ARG A 484 23.89 37.77 -51.28
CA ARG A 484 22.68 37.02 -51.71
C ARG A 484 21.76 37.80 -52.65
N ASP A 485 22.33 38.64 -53.51
CA ASP A 485 21.57 39.35 -54.53
C ASP A 485 21.33 38.48 -55.77
N ASP A 486 20.09 38.05 -56.00
CA ASP A 486 19.69 37.26 -57.18
C ASP A 486 19.97 37.94 -58.52
N SER A 487 20.19 39.25 -58.56
CA SER A 487 20.53 39.97 -59.79
C SER A 487 21.84 39.49 -60.43
N VAL A 488 22.72 38.86 -59.64
CA VAL A 488 24.00 38.30 -60.11
C VAL A 488 23.88 36.85 -60.62
N LEU A 489 22.71 36.23 -60.48
CA LEU A 489 22.42 34.88 -60.97
C LEU A 489 21.69 34.92 -62.32
N PRO A 490 21.92 33.94 -63.20
CA PRO A 490 21.01 33.69 -64.33
C PRO A 490 19.58 33.45 -63.82
N LYS A 491 18.58 33.94 -64.56
CA LYS A 491 17.16 33.75 -64.22
C LYS A 491 16.79 32.29 -63.97
N GLU A 492 17.40 31.36 -64.71
CA GLU A 492 17.24 29.90 -64.56
C GLU A 492 17.65 29.43 -63.16
N SER A 493 18.85 29.79 -62.70
CA SER A 493 19.38 29.38 -61.39
C SER A 493 18.67 30.06 -60.22
N ALA A 494 18.32 31.35 -60.36
CA ALA A 494 17.54 32.08 -59.34
C ALA A 494 16.13 31.50 -59.16
N ALA A 495 15.50 31.02 -60.24
CA ALA A 495 14.21 30.34 -60.17
C ALA A 495 14.35 28.90 -59.64
N TYR A 496 15.44 28.21 -59.97
CA TYR A 496 15.67 26.81 -59.63
C TYR A 496 15.69 26.56 -58.12
N TYR A 497 16.58 27.23 -57.37
CA TYR A 497 16.75 26.93 -55.95
C TYR A 497 15.47 27.26 -55.15
N LYS A 498 14.76 28.35 -55.52
CA LYS A 498 13.46 28.71 -54.95
C LYS A 498 12.38 27.68 -55.25
N LYS A 499 12.34 27.16 -56.47
CA LYS A 499 11.38 26.12 -56.88
C LYS A 499 11.63 24.81 -56.12
N VAL A 500 12.90 24.42 -55.97
CA VAL A 500 13.29 23.23 -55.20
C VAL A 500 12.97 23.42 -53.72
N LEU A 501 13.34 24.55 -53.09
CA LEU A 501 13.03 24.80 -51.68
C LEU A 501 11.53 24.93 -51.42
N GLY A 502 10.77 25.54 -52.33
CA GLY A 502 9.30 25.59 -52.24
C GLY A 502 8.67 24.20 -52.29
N LYS A 503 9.18 23.31 -53.16
CA LYS A 503 8.75 21.90 -53.20
C LYS A 503 9.24 21.10 -51.99
N ALA A 504 10.47 21.30 -51.52
CA ALA A 504 11.02 20.64 -50.33
C ALA A 504 10.24 21.03 -49.06
N SER A 505 9.83 22.30 -48.94
CA SER A 505 8.99 22.79 -47.85
C SER A 505 7.57 22.22 -47.87
N SER A 506 7.10 21.74 -49.02
CA SER A 506 5.81 21.04 -49.16
C SER A 506 5.91 19.53 -48.86
N ILE A 507 7.12 18.98 -48.74
CA ILE A 507 7.36 17.59 -48.34
C ILE A 507 7.49 17.57 -46.81
N VAL A 508 6.42 17.12 -46.14
CA VAL A 508 6.35 17.11 -44.68
C VAL A 508 7.22 15.99 -44.12
N THR A 509 8.24 16.34 -43.32
CA THR A 509 8.89 15.40 -42.39
C THR A 509 8.22 15.53 -41.03
N PHE A 510 7.92 14.39 -40.40
CA PHE A 510 7.14 14.34 -39.15
C PHE A 510 8.07 14.04 -37.98
N SER A 511 7.91 14.73 -36.86
CA SER A 511 8.68 14.44 -35.66
C SER A 511 8.24 13.10 -35.02
N PRO A 512 9.10 12.43 -34.24
CA PRO A 512 8.70 11.24 -33.47
C PRO A 512 7.52 11.50 -32.52
N GLU A 513 7.40 12.72 -32.00
CA GLU A 513 6.29 13.16 -31.14
C GLU A 513 4.98 13.29 -31.94
N GLU A 514 5.04 13.84 -33.16
CA GLU A 514 3.89 13.90 -34.07
C GLU A 514 3.44 12.51 -34.51
N ALA A 515 4.39 11.60 -34.80
CA ALA A 515 4.09 10.21 -35.15
C ALA A 515 3.42 9.47 -33.98
N THR A 516 3.90 9.69 -32.76
CA THR A 516 3.32 9.12 -31.54
C THR A 516 1.91 9.65 -31.31
N SER A 517 1.70 10.96 -31.47
CA SER A 517 0.39 11.60 -31.35
C SER A 517 -0.61 11.10 -32.41
N ALA A 518 -0.17 11.01 -33.67
CA ALA A 518 -0.99 10.51 -34.77
C ALA A 518 -1.39 9.04 -34.59
N LYS A 519 -0.46 8.18 -34.16
CA LYS A 519 -0.74 6.78 -33.85
C LYS A 519 -1.68 6.66 -32.65
N GLY A 520 -1.52 7.48 -31.62
CA GLY A 520 -2.45 7.56 -30.49
C GLY A 520 -3.87 7.95 -30.93
N PHE A 521 -4.00 8.94 -31.82
CA PHE A 521 -5.27 9.34 -32.41
C PHE A 521 -5.92 8.20 -33.21
N LEU A 522 -5.16 7.55 -34.12
CA LEU A 522 -5.66 6.45 -34.94
C LEU A 522 -6.03 5.21 -34.10
N GLN A 523 -5.31 4.95 -33.01
CA GLN A 523 -5.61 3.88 -32.06
C GLN A 523 -6.99 4.05 -31.42
N GLY A 524 -7.37 5.29 -31.11
CA GLY A 524 -8.71 5.62 -30.62
C GLY A 524 -9.81 5.55 -31.68
N ARG A 525 -9.47 5.24 -32.94
CA ARG A 525 -10.38 5.19 -34.10
C ARG A 525 -10.45 3.80 -34.73
N THR A 526 -10.07 2.76 -34.01
CA THR A 526 -10.14 1.37 -34.46
C THR A 526 -10.48 0.42 -33.31
N ASP A 527 -11.15 -0.69 -33.62
CA ASP A 527 -11.38 -1.82 -32.72
C ASP A 527 -10.31 -2.91 -32.87
N LYS A 528 -9.30 -2.67 -33.73
CA LYS A 528 -8.22 -3.63 -34.02
C LYS A 528 -7.11 -3.52 -32.97
N ALA A 529 -6.35 -4.61 -32.86
CA ALA A 529 -5.24 -4.72 -31.92
C ALA A 529 -4.20 -3.60 -32.16
N PRO A 530 -3.52 -3.10 -31.11
CA PRO A 530 -2.63 -1.94 -31.21
C PRO A 530 -1.55 -2.06 -32.30
N GLU A 531 -1.10 -3.27 -32.59
CA GLU A 531 -0.09 -3.58 -33.60
C GLU A 531 -0.51 -3.17 -35.02
N ALA A 532 -1.83 -3.13 -35.28
CA ALA A 532 -2.37 -2.66 -36.56
C ALA A 532 -2.10 -1.16 -36.78
N ILE A 533 -1.93 -0.37 -35.72
CA ILE A 533 -1.67 1.07 -35.81
C ILE A 533 -0.21 1.39 -35.51
N THR A 534 0.38 0.79 -34.47
CA THR A 534 1.78 1.02 -34.11
C THR A 534 2.75 0.57 -35.20
N GLY A 535 2.37 -0.46 -35.97
CA GLY A 535 3.10 -0.96 -37.13
C GLY A 535 2.95 -0.16 -38.42
N LEU A 536 2.11 0.88 -38.46
CA LEU A 536 2.09 1.80 -39.60
C LEU A 536 3.40 2.61 -39.65
N GLN A 537 3.86 2.93 -40.86
CA GLN A 537 4.97 3.86 -41.02
C GLN A 537 4.55 5.23 -40.50
N ASP A 538 5.48 5.90 -39.80
CA ASP A 538 5.22 7.16 -39.11
C ASP A 538 4.66 8.22 -40.05
N GLY A 539 5.25 8.37 -41.24
CA GLY A 539 4.76 9.32 -42.24
C GLY A 539 3.34 9.03 -42.72
N PHE A 540 3.04 7.77 -43.02
CA PHE A 540 1.70 7.36 -43.43
C PHE A 540 0.67 7.58 -42.30
N ALA A 541 1.01 7.24 -41.07
CA ALA A 541 0.15 7.43 -39.90
C ALA A 541 -0.18 8.91 -39.66
N VAL A 542 0.79 9.81 -39.80
CA VAL A 542 0.54 11.25 -39.62
C VAL A 542 -0.29 11.84 -40.76
N LYS A 543 0.02 11.52 -42.02
CA LYS A 543 -0.78 11.93 -43.18
C LYS A 543 -2.24 11.49 -43.03
N LEU A 544 -2.45 10.24 -42.63
CA LEU A 544 -3.77 9.65 -42.42
C LEU A 544 -4.53 10.32 -41.28
N ALA A 545 -3.88 10.52 -40.14
CA ALA A 545 -4.48 11.18 -38.97
C ALA A 545 -4.91 12.62 -39.31
N ARG A 546 -4.06 13.40 -40.00
CA ARG A 546 -4.38 14.77 -40.41
C ARG A 546 -5.58 14.84 -41.37
N MET A 547 -5.61 13.97 -42.39
CA MET A 547 -6.77 13.89 -43.30
C MET A 547 -8.07 13.59 -42.54
N MET A 548 -8.04 12.65 -41.59
CA MET A 548 -9.21 12.32 -40.79
C MET A 548 -9.62 13.46 -39.85
N GLN A 549 -8.66 14.18 -39.26
CA GLN A 549 -8.89 15.33 -38.38
C GLN A 549 -9.43 16.55 -39.13
N ASP A 550 -9.05 16.75 -40.39
CA ASP A 550 -9.50 17.88 -41.20
C ASP A 550 -10.87 17.65 -41.88
N ALA A 551 -11.42 16.44 -41.77
CA ALA A 551 -12.77 16.15 -42.26
C ALA A 551 -13.84 17.01 -41.55
N PRO A 552 -14.92 17.41 -42.25
CA PRO A 552 -16.06 18.06 -41.61
C PRO A 552 -16.57 17.24 -40.41
N PRO A 553 -17.04 17.84 -39.30
CA PRO A 553 -17.42 17.13 -38.08
C PRO A 553 -18.35 15.92 -38.31
N GLU A 554 -19.31 16.05 -39.23
CA GLU A 554 -20.26 15.02 -39.63
C GLU A 554 -19.64 13.81 -40.34
N ILE A 555 -18.48 14.00 -40.97
CA ILE A 555 -17.66 12.95 -41.57
C ILE A 555 -16.66 12.43 -40.53
N ARG A 556 -15.88 13.34 -39.94
CA ARG A 556 -14.81 13.09 -38.96
C ARG A 556 -15.22 12.16 -37.83
N ASN A 557 -16.40 12.34 -37.27
CA ASN A 557 -16.85 11.59 -36.09
C ASN A 557 -17.09 10.10 -36.39
N GLY A 558 -17.46 9.78 -37.63
CA GLY A 558 -17.66 8.39 -38.04
C GLY A 558 -16.40 7.73 -38.58
N LEU A 559 -15.39 8.49 -39.03
CA LEU A 559 -14.18 7.93 -39.64
C LEU A 559 -13.33 7.11 -38.67
N GLY A 560 -12.93 5.92 -39.12
CA GLY A 560 -12.02 5.01 -38.42
C GLY A 560 -11.10 4.21 -39.34
N VAL A 561 -10.28 3.35 -38.73
CA VAL A 561 -9.42 2.38 -39.43
C VAL A 561 -10.04 0.99 -39.26
N PHE A 562 -10.42 0.36 -40.37
CA PHE A 562 -10.98 -0.99 -40.43
C PHE A 562 -9.88 -2.06 -40.42
N SER A 563 -8.72 -1.76 -41.03
CA SER A 563 -7.58 -2.68 -41.13
C SER A 563 -6.30 -1.88 -41.34
N GLY A 564 -5.35 -1.99 -40.41
CA GLY A 564 -4.05 -1.29 -40.45
C GLY A 564 -2.91 -2.21 -40.92
N MET A 565 -1.73 -2.11 -40.29
CA MET A 565 -0.61 -3.01 -40.52
C MET A 565 -1.01 -4.47 -40.28
N ARG A 566 -0.57 -5.38 -41.16
CA ARG A 566 -0.82 -6.82 -41.04
C ARG A 566 0.47 -7.60 -41.14
N THR A 567 0.64 -8.61 -40.29
CA THR A 567 1.78 -9.54 -40.42
C THR A 567 1.58 -10.48 -41.62
N PRO A 568 2.65 -11.08 -42.16
CA PRO A 568 2.54 -12.16 -43.14
C PRO A 568 1.69 -13.34 -42.68
N GLN A 569 1.73 -13.66 -41.39
CA GLN A 569 0.91 -14.71 -40.80
C GLN A 569 -0.58 -14.34 -40.82
N ARG A 570 -0.95 -13.12 -40.40
CA ARG A 570 -2.34 -12.66 -40.47
C ARG A 570 -2.85 -12.62 -41.91
N GLN A 571 -2.01 -12.27 -42.86
CA GLN A 571 -2.36 -12.33 -44.29
C GLN A 571 -2.63 -13.77 -44.75
N ALA A 572 -1.88 -14.74 -44.23
CA ALA A 572 -2.11 -16.15 -44.53
C ALA A 572 -3.40 -16.68 -43.91
N GLU A 573 -3.75 -16.24 -42.71
CA GLU A 573 -5.03 -16.55 -42.07
C GLU A 573 -6.21 -15.97 -42.86
N ILE A 574 -6.12 -14.73 -43.35
CA ILE A 574 -7.15 -14.12 -44.21
C ILE A 574 -7.37 -14.97 -45.48
N ILE A 575 -6.30 -15.54 -46.03
CA ILE A 575 -6.40 -16.48 -47.15
C ILE A 575 -7.12 -17.77 -46.72
N SER A 576 -6.80 -18.33 -45.54
CA SER A 576 -7.50 -19.50 -44.99
C SER A 576 -8.98 -19.25 -44.71
N GLU A 577 -9.32 -18.07 -44.18
CA GLU A 577 -10.69 -17.62 -43.90
C GLU A 577 -11.49 -17.50 -45.21
N ASN A 578 -10.85 -17.09 -46.30
CA ASN A 578 -11.47 -16.93 -47.61
C ASN A 578 -11.28 -18.13 -48.54
N ALA A 579 -10.64 -19.21 -48.09
CA ALA A 579 -10.25 -20.32 -48.94
C ALA A 579 -11.44 -20.96 -49.67
N ALA A 580 -12.55 -21.14 -48.96
CA ALA A 580 -13.79 -21.69 -49.54
C ALA A 580 -14.38 -20.80 -50.65
N LYS A 581 -14.28 -19.46 -50.51
CA LYS A 581 -14.81 -18.50 -51.50
C LYS A 581 -14.04 -18.57 -52.82
N TYR A 582 -12.74 -18.83 -52.77
CA TYR A 582 -11.86 -18.85 -53.93
C TYR A 582 -11.46 -20.28 -54.36
N GLY A 583 -12.08 -21.31 -53.79
CA GLY A 583 -11.77 -22.70 -54.14
C GLY A 583 -10.34 -23.14 -53.79
N ILE A 584 -9.71 -22.50 -52.79
CA ILE A 584 -8.38 -22.87 -52.30
C ILE A 584 -8.53 -24.05 -51.33
N ASP A 585 -7.71 -25.10 -51.50
CA ASP A 585 -7.60 -26.17 -50.51
C ASP A 585 -6.97 -25.64 -49.23
N ARG A 586 -7.84 -25.31 -48.27
CA ARG A 586 -7.46 -24.75 -46.97
C ARG A 586 -6.48 -25.63 -46.22
N LYS A 587 -6.67 -26.96 -46.23
CA LYS A 587 -5.80 -27.88 -45.46
C LYS A 587 -4.41 -27.93 -46.07
N ALA A 588 -4.32 -27.99 -47.39
CA ALA A 588 -3.04 -27.98 -48.08
C ALA A 588 -2.31 -26.63 -47.94
N TRP A 589 -3.06 -25.51 -48.01
CA TRP A 589 -2.54 -24.16 -47.77
C TRP A 589 -1.99 -24.01 -46.34
N GLU A 590 -2.78 -24.35 -45.32
CA GLU A 590 -2.37 -24.25 -43.91
C GLU A 590 -1.18 -25.17 -43.59
N ALA A 591 -1.14 -26.37 -44.18
CA ALA A 591 0.00 -27.27 -44.05
C ALA A 591 1.29 -26.70 -44.66
N ASP A 592 1.20 -26.06 -45.83
CA ASP A 592 2.35 -25.40 -46.46
C ASP A 592 2.79 -24.14 -45.72
N VAL A 593 1.85 -23.35 -45.17
CA VAL A 593 2.18 -22.21 -44.30
C VAL A 593 2.90 -22.69 -43.03
N ALA A 594 2.42 -23.77 -42.41
CA ALA A 594 3.06 -24.36 -41.24
C ALA A 594 4.46 -24.92 -41.56
N LYS A 595 4.66 -25.45 -42.77
CA LYS A 595 5.91 -26.08 -43.20
C LYS A 595 6.97 -25.10 -43.72
N LEU A 596 6.55 -24.11 -44.50
CA LEU A 596 7.44 -23.21 -45.25
C LEU A 596 7.49 -21.80 -44.66
N GLY A 597 6.55 -21.48 -43.77
CA GLY A 597 6.25 -20.10 -43.36
C GLY A 597 5.37 -19.38 -44.39
N PRO A 598 4.66 -18.32 -43.96
CA PRO A 598 3.60 -17.68 -44.75
C PRO A 598 4.10 -17.06 -46.06
N ILE A 599 5.30 -16.46 -46.07
CA ILE A 599 5.86 -15.80 -47.26
C ILE A 599 6.26 -16.83 -48.33
N GLU A 600 7.00 -17.89 -47.96
CA GLU A 600 7.42 -18.92 -48.89
C GLU A 600 6.25 -19.78 -49.37
N ALA A 601 5.30 -20.09 -48.48
CA ALA A 601 4.02 -20.67 -48.88
C ALA A 601 3.29 -19.73 -49.86
N GLY A 602 3.24 -18.43 -49.59
CA GLY A 602 2.64 -17.43 -50.46
C GLY A 602 3.30 -17.36 -51.85
N LYS A 603 4.63 -17.54 -51.94
CA LYS A 603 5.36 -17.67 -53.20
C LYS A 603 5.01 -18.96 -53.94
N LYS A 604 4.97 -20.09 -53.23
CA LYS A 604 4.60 -21.40 -53.77
C LYS A 604 3.18 -21.38 -54.35
N TRP A 605 2.23 -20.78 -53.65
CA TRP A 605 0.80 -20.74 -54.01
C TRP A 605 0.42 -19.58 -54.95
N ALA A 606 1.36 -18.70 -55.31
CA ALA A 606 1.08 -17.52 -56.12
C ALA A 606 0.37 -17.83 -57.45
N GLY A 607 0.71 -18.95 -58.09
CA GLY A 607 0.03 -19.40 -59.31
C GLY A 607 -1.43 -19.80 -59.08
N GLU A 608 -1.73 -20.46 -57.97
CA GLU A 608 -3.08 -20.88 -57.59
C GLU A 608 -3.96 -19.70 -57.17
N PHE A 609 -3.39 -18.73 -56.44
CA PHE A 609 -4.07 -17.47 -56.10
C PHE A 609 -4.45 -16.66 -57.34
N LYS A 610 -3.61 -16.70 -58.38
CA LYS A 610 -3.91 -16.05 -59.66
C LYS A 610 -5.02 -16.78 -60.43
N ARG A 611 -4.99 -18.12 -60.47
CA ARG A 611 -6.03 -18.92 -61.15
C ARG A 611 -7.41 -18.81 -60.50
N SER A 612 -7.45 -18.70 -59.18
CA SER A 612 -8.69 -18.59 -58.40
C SER A 612 -9.29 -17.18 -58.36
N GLY A 613 -8.60 -16.17 -58.88
CA GLY A 613 -8.99 -14.76 -58.75
C GLY A 613 -8.77 -14.19 -57.34
N LEU A 614 -8.22 -14.97 -56.39
CA LEU A 614 -7.91 -14.51 -55.04
C LEU A 614 -6.95 -13.31 -55.06
N SER A 615 -5.94 -13.33 -55.94
CA SER A 615 -4.92 -12.27 -56.00
C SER A 615 -5.45 -10.90 -56.44
N GLU A 616 -6.69 -10.81 -56.92
CA GLU A 616 -7.32 -9.55 -57.31
C GLU A 616 -7.81 -8.74 -56.11
N ASN A 617 -8.17 -9.41 -55.01
CA ASN A 617 -8.76 -8.78 -53.83
C ASN A 617 -8.00 -9.10 -52.53
N ILE A 618 -7.10 -10.10 -52.54
CA ILE A 618 -6.32 -10.50 -51.37
C ILE A 618 -4.86 -10.66 -51.79
N GLY A 619 -3.99 -9.80 -51.25
CA GLY A 619 -2.55 -9.89 -51.46
C GLY A 619 -1.96 -11.18 -50.86
N LYS A 620 -0.98 -11.77 -51.54
CA LYS A 620 -0.21 -12.89 -50.96
C LYS A 620 0.64 -12.42 -49.77
N PRO A 621 0.98 -13.28 -48.81
CA PRO A 621 1.90 -12.94 -47.74
C PRO A 621 3.26 -12.48 -48.27
N GLY A 622 3.79 -11.38 -47.73
CA GLY A 622 5.01 -10.70 -48.21
C GLY A 622 4.79 -9.80 -49.44
N GLY A 623 3.58 -9.72 -50.00
CA GLY A 623 3.25 -8.89 -51.16
C GLY A 623 2.29 -7.73 -50.88
N SER A 624 1.77 -7.60 -49.65
CA SER A 624 0.76 -6.59 -49.30
C SER A 624 1.39 -5.28 -48.80
N TYR A 625 0.84 -4.13 -49.17
CA TYR A 625 1.29 -2.83 -48.64
C TYR A 625 0.91 -2.62 -47.16
N HIS A 626 -0.12 -3.34 -46.67
CA HIS A 626 -0.39 -3.40 -45.23
C HIS A 626 0.77 -4.02 -44.44
N GLN A 627 1.52 -4.95 -45.03
CA GLN A 627 2.71 -5.54 -44.38
C GLN A 627 3.90 -4.59 -44.33
N LYS A 628 3.88 -3.56 -45.18
CA LYS A 628 4.91 -2.52 -45.22
C LYS A 628 4.55 -1.32 -44.34
N GLY A 629 3.39 -1.34 -43.68
CA GLY A 629 2.88 -0.23 -42.87
C GLY A 629 2.49 1.02 -43.67
N THR A 630 2.31 0.90 -44.99
CA THR A 630 2.07 2.04 -45.91
C THR A 630 0.66 2.04 -46.51
N ALA A 631 -0.25 1.22 -45.98
CA ALA A 631 -1.63 1.13 -46.43
C ALA A 631 -2.58 0.78 -45.29
N ALA A 632 -3.84 1.21 -45.42
CA ALA A 632 -4.92 0.90 -44.49
C ALA A 632 -6.27 0.78 -45.22
N ASP A 633 -7.21 0.05 -44.63
CA ASP A 633 -8.62 0.07 -45.04
C ASP A 633 -9.40 0.93 -44.04
N LEU A 634 -10.22 1.84 -44.54
CA LEU A 634 -10.97 2.79 -43.71
C LEU A 634 -12.33 2.22 -43.27
N SER A 635 -12.85 2.76 -42.18
CA SER A 635 -14.21 2.50 -41.68
C SER A 635 -15.01 3.79 -41.51
N TYR A 636 -16.34 3.64 -41.51
CA TYR A 636 -17.29 4.67 -41.07
C TYR A 636 -18.28 4.05 -40.08
N ASN A 637 -18.40 4.64 -38.88
CA ASN A 637 -19.22 4.13 -37.77
C ASN A 637 -18.96 2.66 -37.42
N GLY A 638 -17.68 2.25 -37.47
CA GLY A 638 -17.26 0.88 -37.16
C GLY A 638 -17.51 -0.15 -38.28
N GLN A 639 -18.14 0.23 -39.39
CA GLN A 639 -18.32 -0.61 -40.57
C GLN A 639 -17.29 -0.27 -41.65
N SER A 640 -16.99 -1.22 -42.54
CA SER A 640 -16.10 -0.95 -43.69
C SER A 640 -16.60 0.25 -44.48
N LEU A 641 -15.67 1.11 -44.95
CA LEU A 641 -16.01 2.30 -45.74
C LEU A 641 -16.78 1.94 -47.04
N ALA A 642 -16.74 0.68 -47.49
CA ALA A 642 -17.59 0.16 -48.56
C ALA A 642 -19.09 0.41 -48.32
N GLN A 643 -19.51 0.54 -47.06
CA GLN A 643 -20.90 0.75 -46.63
C GLN A 643 -21.20 2.21 -46.27
N ALA A 644 -20.23 3.12 -46.43
CA ALA A 644 -20.39 4.52 -46.06
C ALA A 644 -21.27 5.29 -47.06
N PRO A 645 -21.95 6.36 -46.63
CA PRO A 645 -22.67 7.27 -47.53
C PRO A 645 -21.78 7.84 -48.64
N ALA A 646 -22.34 8.05 -49.84
CA ALA A 646 -21.58 8.49 -51.01
C ALA A 646 -20.84 9.82 -50.81
N ASN A 647 -21.38 10.73 -49.99
CA ASN A 647 -20.74 12.00 -49.65
C ASN A 647 -19.50 11.81 -48.74
N VAL A 648 -19.47 10.77 -47.89
CA VAL A 648 -18.31 10.43 -47.04
C VAL A 648 -17.18 9.89 -47.90
N VAL A 649 -17.49 8.93 -48.79
CA VAL A 649 -16.52 8.35 -49.71
C VAL A 649 -16.00 9.41 -50.68
N GLY A 650 -16.90 10.22 -51.26
CA GLY A 650 -16.54 11.32 -52.15
C GLY A 650 -15.57 12.31 -51.51
N TRP A 651 -15.85 12.75 -50.28
CA TRP A 651 -14.96 13.67 -49.56
C TRP A 651 -13.55 13.09 -49.36
N LEU A 652 -13.44 11.81 -48.97
CA LEU A 652 -12.14 11.17 -48.77
C LEU A 652 -11.34 11.08 -50.07
N HIS A 653 -11.97 10.69 -51.17
CA HIS A 653 -11.32 10.57 -52.48
C HIS A 653 -10.89 11.93 -53.04
N ASP A 654 -11.72 12.97 -52.87
CA ASP A 654 -11.42 14.33 -53.32
C ASP A 654 -10.29 15.02 -52.53
N ASN A 655 -10.00 14.54 -51.31
CA ASN A 655 -9.05 15.20 -50.40
C ASN A 655 -7.77 14.40 -50.12
N ALA A 656 -7.73 13.08 -50.34
CA ALA A 656 -6.57 12.23 -50.03
C ALA A 656 -5.25 12.74 -50.64
N ALA A 657 -5.28 13.19 -51.90
CA ALA A 657 -4.10 13.69 -52.60
C ALA A 657 -3.46 14.92 -51.92
N LYS A 658 -4.25 15.74 -51.22
CA LYS A 658 -3.76 16.93 -50.49
C LYS A 658 -2.86 16.57 -49.31
N TYR A 659 -2.97 15.34 -48.81
CA TYR A 659 -2.20 14.82 -47.67
C TYR A 659 -1.12 13.83 -48.08
N GLY A 660 -0.83 13.66 -49.39
CA GLY A 660 0.13 12.67 -49.87
C GLY A 660 -0.37 11.22 -49.71
N LEU A 661 -1.68 11.02 -49.87
CA LEU A 661 -2.35 9.73 -49.84
C LEU A 661 -3.10 9.47 -51.15
N LYS A 662 -3.36 8.21 -51.48
CA LYS A 662 -4.11 7.82 -52.68
C LYS A 662 -5.02 6.62 -52.43
N PHE A 663 -6.09 6.50 -53.23
CA PHE A 663 -6.92 5.30 -53.37
C PHE A 663 -6.57 4.63 -54.71
N PRO A 664 -5.60 3.70 -54.75
CA PRO A 664 -5.03 3.22 -56.00
C PRO A 664 -5.89 2.14 -56.70
N LEU A 665 -6.95 1.67 -56.04
CA LEU A 665 -7.77 0.56 -56.50
C LEU A 665 -9.18 1.06 -56.84
N ALA A 666 -9.56 1.00 -58.12
CA ALA A 666 -10.86 1.47 -58.59
C ALA A 666 -12.05 0.65 -58.04
N ASN A 667 -11.80 -0.59 -57.63
CA ASN A 667 -12.77 -1.53 -57.06
C ASN A 667 -12.78 -1.56 -55.52
N GLU A 668 -11.86 -0.86 -54.85
CA GLU A 668 -11.72 -0.83 -53.39
C GLU A 668 -11.69 0.62 -52.90
N ASN A 669 -12.85 1.28 -52.95
CA ASN A 669 -12.99 2.68 -52.55
C ASN A 669 -12.75 2.93 -51.04
N TRP A 670 -12.46 1.89 -50.27
CA TRP A 670 -12.07 1.89 -48.86
C TRP A 670 -10.55 1.80 -48.61
N HIS A 671 -9.76 1.41 -49.61
CA HIS A 671 -8.33 1.10 -49.46
C HIS A 671 -7.44 2.33 -49.76
N ILE A 672 -6.70 2.80 -48.76
CA ILE A 672 -5.84 3.98 -48.86
C ILE A 672 -4.37 3.62 -48.69
N GLU A 673 -3.51 4.16 -49.56
CA GLU A 673 -2.05 3.94 -49.55
C GLU A 673 -1.30 5.27 -49.45
N ASP A 674 -0.07 5.22 -48.93
CA ASP A 674 0.90 6.33 -49.04
C ASP A 674 1.23 6.60 -50.51
N ASP A 675 1.42 7.85 -50.89
CA ASP A 675 1.74 8.23 -52.28
C ASP A 675 3.04 7.59 -52.79
N SER A 676 4.01 7.34 -51.91
CA SER A 676 5.31 6.71 -52.24
C SER A 676 5.25 5.20 -52.51
N THR A 677 4.13 4.52 -52.23
CA THR A 677 4.01 3.09 -52.50
C THR A 677 4.05 2.79 -54.01
N ARG A 678 4.63 1.63 -54.35
CA ARG A 678 4.75 1.07 -55.73
C ARG A 678 5.94 1.61 -56.56
N SER A 679 6.89 2.30 -55.92
CA SER A 679 8.18 2.77 -56.49
C SER A 679 9.36 1.97 -55.88
N GLY A 680 10.16 1.19 -56.63
CA GLY A 680 11.09 0.17 -56.04
C GLY A 680 12.62 0.46 -56.08
N VAL A 681 13.38 0.21 -54.96
CA VAL A 681 14.88 0.10 -54.82
C VAL A 681 15.34 -0.61 -53.47
N PRO A 682 16.49 -1.37 -53.37
CA PRO A 682 17.08 -2.05 -52.15
C PRO A 682 18.52 -1.59 -51.65
N SER A 683 19.07 -2.05 -50.48
CA SER A 683 20.34 -1.54 -49.78
C SER A 683 21.46 -2.56 -49.30
N SER A 684 22.70 -2.12 -48.90
CA SER A 684 23.93 -2.90 -48.40
C SER A 684 25.06 -2.18 -47.44
N PRO A 685 26.18 -2.83 -46.89
CA PRO A 685 27.26 -2.70 -45.74
C PRO A 685 28.78 -2.15 -45.82
N VAL A 686 29.71 -2.16 -44.75
CA VAL A 686 31.05 -1.43 -44.39
C VAL A 686 32.22 -2.27 -43.82
N ASP A 687 33.42 -1.63 -43.83
CA ASP A 687 34.84 -1.96 -43.50
C ASP A 687 35.33 -2.01 -42.01
N PRO A 688 36.23 -2.95 -41.62
CA PRO A 688 36.83 -3.10 -40.27
C PRO A 688 38.02 -2.22 -39.78
N GLU A 689 38.89 -1.63 -40.62
CA GLU A 689 40.14 -0.97 -40.10
C GLU A 689 39.90 0.35 -39.33
N LEU A 690 38.85 1.11 -39.70
CA LEU A 690 38.42 2.36 -39.04
C LEU A 690 37.97 2.16 -37.58
N VAL A 691 37.56 0.96 -37.22
CA VAL A 691 37.10 0.63 -35.85
C VAL A 691 38.28 0.55 -34.89
N LYS A 692 39.50 0.32 -35.38
CA LYS A 692 40.70 0.07 -34.55
C LYS A 692 41.37 1.35 -34.07
N GLU A 693 41.44 2.39 -34.90
CA GLU A 693 42.09 3.67 -34.58
C GLU A 693 41.30 4.48 -33.55
N TYR A 694 39.97 4.52 -33.69
CA TYR A 694 39.05 5.19 -32.76
C TYR A 694 39.16 4.69 -31.30
N ARG A 695 39.41 3.39 -31.10
CA ARG A 695 39.51 2.81 -29.74
C ARG A 695 40.80 3.18 -29.01
N GLN A 696 41.87 3.48 -29.75
CA GLN A 696 43.17 3.82 -29.15
C GLN A 696 43.16 5.22 -28.53
N GLU A 697 42.50 6.18 -29.18
CA GLU A 697 42.41 7.57 -28.71
C GLU A 697 41.58 7.68 -27.42
N VAL A 698 40.39 7.06 -27.37
CA VAL A 698 39.53 7.11 -26.18
C VAL A 698 40.17 6.41 -24.96
N THR A 699 41.02 5.41 -25.20
CA THR A 699 41.78 4.74 -24.13
C THR A 699 42.79 5.66 -23.45
N SER A 700 43.41 6.58 -24.19
CA SER A 700 44.36 7.55 -23.64
C SER A 700 43.66 8.57 -22.72
N ASP A 701 42.52 9.10 -23.16
CA ASP A 701 41.77 10.11 -22.40
C ASP A 701 41.17 9.54 -21.10
N ALA A 702 40.69 8.30 -21.14
CA ALA A 702 40.15 7.62 -19.97
C ALA A 702 41.21 7.46 -18.85
N ARG A 703 42.47 7.18 -19.22
CA ARG A 703 43.59 7.01 -18.29
C ARG A 703 43.95 8.31 -17.57
N ALA A 704 43.94 9.44 -18.28
CA ALA A 704 44.22 10.74 -17.70
C ALA A 704 43.14 11.16 -16.69
N LEU A 705 41.86 11.02 -17.08
CA LEU A 705 40.72 11.34 -16.21
C LEU A 705 40.69 10.50 -14.92
N PHE A 706 40.99 9.20 -15.03
CA PHE A 706 41.04 8.30 -13.87
C PHE A 706 42.16 8.68 -12.88
N ALA A 707 43.33 9.07 -13.37
CA ALA A 707 44.44 9.51 -12.51
C ALA A 707 44.09 10.78 -11.71
N ASP A 708 43.37 11.72 -12.34
CA ASP A 708 42.89 12.94 -11.69
C ASP A 708 41.85 12.66 -10.61
N ILE A 709 40.91 11.74 -10.86
CA ILE A 709 39.92 11.29 -9.87
C ILE A 709 40.62 10.69 -8.65
N LYS A 710 41.59 9.79 -8.87
CA LYS A 710 42.35 9.13 -7.80
C LYS A 710 43.13 10.13 -6.94
N SER A 711 43.86 11.04 -7.58
CA SER A 711 44.65 12.08 -6.91
C SER A 711 43.79 13.11 -6.16
N GLY A 712 42.58 13.40 -6.65
CA GLY A 712 41.62 14.27 -5.95
C GLY A 712 41.09 13.62 -4.68
N ASN A 713 40.70 12.35 -4.76
CA ASN A 713 40.19 11.59 -3.62
C ASN A 713 41.22 11.45 -2.50
N ASP A 714 42.49 11.17 -2.83
CA ASP A 714 43.58 11.09 -1.85
C ASP A 714 43.83 12.42 -1.10
N ARG A 715 43.37 13.54 -1.67
CA ARG A 715 43.43 14.88 -1.08
C ARG A 715 42.13 15.29 -0.36
N GLY A 716 41.16 14.38 -0.25
CA GLY A 716 39.85 14.61 0.37
C GLY A 716 38.88 15.42 -0.50
N LEU A 717 39.14 15.52 -1.82
CA LEU A 717 38.24 16.16 -2.78
C LEU A 717 37.32 15.12 -3.41
N THR A 718 36.00 15.37 -3.36
CA THR A 718 35.00 14.48 -3.95
C THR A 718 34.95 14.65 -5.48
N PRO A 719 35.01 13.56 -6.26
CA PRO A 719 34.80 13.64 -7.70
C PRO A 719 33.37 14.07 -8.04
N THR A 720 33.22 14.86 -9.11
CA THR A 720 31.90 15.34 -9.56
C THR A 720 31.14 14.25 -10.31
N VAL A 721 29.81 14.32 -10.30
CA VAL A 721 28.93 13.42 -11.08
C VAL A 721 29.32 13.41 -12.56
N SER A 722 29.68 14.57 -13.12
CA SER A 722 30.11 14.69 -14.52
C SER A 722 31.43 13.98 -14.83
N ASN A 723 32.39 13.98 -13.90
CA ASN A 723 33.67 13.27 -14.09
C ASN A 723 33.47 11.75 -14.03
N ILE A 724 32.58 11.30 -13.15
CA ILE A 724 32.22 9.88 -12.98
C ILE A 724 31.46 9.36 -14.21
N ASP A 725 30.51 10.14 -14.75
CA ASP A 725 29.78 9.82 -15.98
C ASP A 725 30.68 9.82 -17.22
N LEU A 726 31.56 10.82 -17.36
CA LEU A 726 32.51 10.88 -18.49
C LEU A 726 33.46 9.68 -18.51
N LEU A 727 34.06 9.33 -17.36
CA LEU A 727 34.92 8.16 -17.25
C LEU A 727 34.14 6.87 -17.56
N ASN A 728 32.91 6.77 -17.05
CA ASN A 728 32.01 5.66 -17.33
C ASN A 728 31.78 5.50 -18.85
N ARG A 729 31.45 6.56 -19.59
CA ARG A 729 31.23 6.49 -21.05
C ARG A 729 32.50 6.13 -21.83
N GLN A 730 33.66 6.65 -21.42
CA GLN A 730 34.93 6.36 -22.09
C GLN A 730 35.31 4.88 -21.95
N LEU A 731 35.10 4.26 -20.79
CA LEU A 731 35.40 2.84 -20.54
C LEU A 731 34.64 1.88 -21.47
N ALA A 732 33.49 2.28 -22.00
CA ALA A 732 32.69 1.48 -22.93
C ALA A 732 33.43 1.15 -24.24
N VAL A 733 34.40 2.00 -24.64
CA VAL A 733 35.13 1.89 -25.91
C VAL A 733 36.63 1.61 -25.73
N VAL A 734 37.12 1.49 -24.50
CA VAL A 734 38.51 1.13 -24.17
C VAL A 734 38.76 -0.38 -24.30
N ASP A 735 39.53 -0.87 -25.27
CA ASP A 735 39.82 -2.31 -25.36
C ASP A 735 40.88 -2.82 -24.35
N ASP A 736 41.50 -1.93 -23.58
CA ASP A 736 42.53 -2.24 -22.59
C ASP A 736 41.92 -2.84 -21.31
N GLN A 737 41.99 -4.17 -21.21
CA GLN A 737 41.36 -4.91 -20.11
C GLN A 737 42.05 -4.69 -18.76
N ASP A 738 43.36 -4.46 -18.73
CA ASP A 738 44.10 -4.25 -17.48
C ASP A 738 43.72 -2.90 -16.86
N PHE A 739 43.57 -1.87 -17.68
CA PHE A 739 43.07 -0.57 -17.22
C PHE A 739 41.62 -0.64 -16.74
N ARG A 740 40.75 -1.34 -17.47
CA ARG A 740 39.37 -1.58 -17.03
C ARG A 740 39.33 -2.22 -15.65
N ASN A 741 40.18 -3.22 -15.39
CA ASN A 741 40.25 -3.88 -14.09
C ASN A 741 40.77 -2.93 -12.98
N GLU A 742 41.77 -2.09 -13.26
CA GLU A 742 42.28 -1.10 -12.30
C GLU A 742 41.19 -0.09 -11.89
N VAL A 743 40.40 0.39 -12.84
CA VAL A 743 39.27 1.28 -12.54
C VAL A 743 38.20 0.55 -11.73
N ALA A 744 37.89 -0.69 -12.09
CA ALA A 744 36.90 -1.49 -11.41
C ALA A 744 37.25 -1.72 -9.93
N ASP A 745 38.50 -2.10 -9.64
CA ASP A 745 38.97 -2.37 -8.28
C ASP A 745 38.94 -1.10 -7.42
N TYR A 746 39.28 0.06 -7.98
CA TYR A 746 39.25 1.34 -7.28
C TYR A 746 37.83 1.77 -6.87
N PHE A 747 36.85 1.61 -7.77
CA PHE A 747 35.45 1.94 -7.48
C PHE A 747 34.77 0.90 -6.59
N ALA A 748 35.14 -0.38 -6.69
CA ALA A 748 34.60 -1.44 -5.86
C ALA A 748 35.02 -1.36 -4.38
N THR A 749 36.11 -0.66 -4.07
CA THR A 749 36.72 -0.67 -2.73
C THR A 749 36.80 0.71 -2.08
N GLN A 750 37.48 1.67 -2.71
CA GLN A 750 37.86 2.92 -2.09
C GLN A 750 36.83 4.03 -2.36
N LEU A 751 36.47 4.26 -3.63
CA LEU A 751 35.61 5.39 -3.98
C LEU A 751 34.14 5.18 -3.61
N ALA A 752 33.61 3.96 -3.67
CA ALA A 752 32.24 3.68 -3.24
C ALA A 752 32.05 3.93 -1.74
N THR A 753 33.04 3.55 -0.94
CA THR A 753 33.07 3.79 0.50
C THR A 753 33.14 5.28 0.80
N ASP A 754 34.04 6.01 0.13
CA ASP A 754 34.23 7.46 0.33
C ASP A 754 33.04 8.28 -0.20
N SER A 755 32.46 7.95 -1.36
CA SER A 755 31.30 8.64 -1.95
C SER A 755 30.04 8.46 -1.09
N ALA A 756 29.82 7.27 -0.54
CA ALA A 756 28.75 7.01 0.43
C ALA A 756 28.99 7.62 1.82
N MET A 757 30.17 8.21 2.08
CA MET A 757 30.41 8.98 3.30
C MET A 757 29.97 10.44 3.20
N VAL A 758 29.95 11.02 2.00
CA VAL A 758 29.79 12.48 1.81
C VAL A 758 28.55 12.87 1.00
N MET A 759 28.01 11.98 0.16
CA MET A 759 26.78 12.25 -0.60
C MET A 759 25.52 11.95 0.24
N ALA A 760 24.50 12.80 0.11
CA ALA A 760 23.18 12.51 0.65
C ALA A 760 22.56 11.30 -0.09
N PRO A 761 21.73 10.46 0.56
CA PRO A 761 21.17 9.25 -0.05
C PRO A 761 20.53 9.49 -1.42
N ALA A 762 19.73 10.55 -1.56
CA ALA A 762 19.07 10.91 -2.82
C ALA A 762 20.05 11.27 -3.95
N GLN A 763 21.20 11.88 -3.61
CA GLN A 763 22.23 12.23 -4.59
C GLN A 763 22.98 10.98 -5.07
N LEU A 764 23.28 10.06 -4.16
CA LEU A 764 23.92 8.78 -4.48
C LEU A 764 22.99 7.90 -5.31
N GLU A 765 21.70 7.83 -4.96
CA GLU A 765 20.69 7.13 -5.76
C GLU A 765 20.52 7.73 -7.16
N SER A 766 20.50 9.07 -7.27
CA SER A 766 20.43 9.74 -8.57
C SER A 766 21.67 9.49 -9.43
N LEU A 767 22.86 9.41 -8.82
CA LEU A 767 24.10 9.06 -9.51
C LEU A 767 24.05 7.61 -10.01
N ILE A 768 23.64 6.66 -9.17
CA ILE A 768 23.49 5.25 -9.56
C ILE A 768 22.45 5.11 -10.68
N ALA A 769 21.33 5.83 -10.60
CA ALA A 769 20.30 5.82 -11.63
C ALA A 769 20.82 6.41 -12.95
N GLY A 770 21.57 7.51 -12.92
CA GLY A 770 22.22 8.12 -14.08
C GLY A 770 23.21 7.15 -14.74
N LEU A 771 24.13 6.57 -13.95
CA LEU A 771 25.09 5.58 -14.45
C LEU A 771 24.44 4.31 -15.01
N ARG A 772 23.26 3.91 -14.49
CA ARG A 772 22.47 2.80 -15.07
C ARG A 772 21.78 3.19 -16.37
N ALA A 773 21.28 4.41 -16.46
CA ALA A 773 20.65 4.93 -17.68
C ALA A 773 21.67 5.13 -18.80
N ASP A 774 22.84 5.69 -18.48
CA ASP A 774 23.94 5.92 -19.43
C ASP A 774 24.59 4.63 -19.93
N ASN A 775 24.38 3.50 -19.23
CA ASN A 775 24.88 2.17 -19.59
C ASN A 775 23.76 1.17 -19.96
N ALA A 776 22.56 1.66 -20.28
CA ALA A 776 21.39 0.84 -20.64
C ALA A 776 21.63 -0.06 -21.87
N ASP A 777 22.69 0.22 -22.64
CA ASP A 777 23.13 -0.54 -23.82
C ASP A 777 24.18 -1.64 -23.53
N GLY A 778 24.62 -1.79 -22.28
CA GLY A 778 25.51 -2.85 -21.82
C GLY A 778 26.70 -2.33 -21.02
N PHE A 779 26.92 -2.91 -19.84
CA PHE A 779 28.07 -2.63 -18.99
C PHE A 779 29.29 -3.45 -19.43
N THR A 780 30.46 -2.80 -19.53
CA THR A 780 31.75 -3.49 -19.37
C THR A 780 31.87 -4.00 -17.93
N VAL A 781 32.70 -5.02 -17.69
CA VAL A 781 32.93 -5.57 -16.33
C VAL A 781 33.31 -4.46 -15.35
N ALA A 782 34.12 -3.49 -15.80
CA ALA A 782 34.53 -2.34 -14.99
C ALA A 782 33.37 -1.40 -14.61
N GLN A 783 32.51 -1.05 -15.58
CA GLN A 783 31.34 -0.22 -15.31
C GLN A 783 30.33 -0.95 -14.42
N SER A 784 30.20 -2.28 -14.57
CA SER A 784 29.29 -3.10 -13.76
C SER A 784 29.77 -3.20 -12.31
N GLN A 785 31.07 -3.37 -12.09
CA GLN A 785 31.67 -3.41 -10.75
C GLN A 785 31.64 -2.04 -10.06
N MET A 786 31.78 -0.96 -10.83
CA MET A 786 31.64 0.42 -10.35
C MET A 786 30.22 0.72 -9.86
N VAL A 787 29.19 0.34 -10.62
CA VAL A 787 27.79 0.50 -10.21
C VAL A 787 27.44 -0.42 -9.03
N ALA A 788 27.88 -1.69 -9.04
CA ALA A 788 27.67 -2.61 -7.94
C ALA A 788 28.34 -2.13 -6.62
N GLY A 789 29.54 -1.56 -6.71
CA GLY A 789 30.23 -0.97 -5.55
C GLY A 789 29.46 0.20 -4.94
N LEU A 790 28.98 1.13 -5.78
CA LEU A 790 28.16 2.27 -5.33
C LEU A 790 26.81 1.83 -4.74
N GLU A 791 26.17 0.79 -5.30
CA GLU A 791 24.94 0.21 -4.77
C GLU A 791 25.12 -0.43 -3.40
N GLU A 792 26.18 -1.22 -3.22
CA GLU A 792 26.46 -1.85 -1.93
C GLU A 792 26.80 -0.80 -0.87
N ALA A 793 27.51 0.27 -1.27
CA ALA A 793 27.80 1.39 -0.38
C ALA A 793 26.52 2.19 -0.01
N ALA A 794 25.60 2.39 -0.95
CA ALA A 794 24.30 3.01 -0.69
C ALA A 794 23.46 2.17 0.28
N LYS A 795 23.45 0.85 0.09
CA LYS A 795 22.74 -0.09 0.96
C LYS A 795 23.34 -0.14 2.37
N ALA A 796 24.66 -0.16 2.49
CA ALA A 796 25.35 -0.09 3.78
C ALA A 796 25.09 1.24 4.50
N GLN A 797 25.09 2.35 3.75
CA GLN A 797 24.72 3.67 4.28
C GLN A 797 23.28 3.68 4.81
N GLN A 798 22.33 3.15 4.05
CA GLN A 798 20.91 3.10 4.44
C GLN A 798 20.69 2.21 5.68
N ALA A 799 21.34 1.05 5.75
CA ALA A 799 21.28 0.17 6.92
C ALA A 799 21.81 0.87 8.17
N ALA A 800 22.98 1.50 8.08
CA ALA A 800 23.58 2.19 9.22
C ALA A 800 22.79 3.43 9.67
N LEU A 801 22.17 4.18 8.74
CA LEU A 801 21.26 5.29 9.05
C LEU A 801 19.93 4.82 9.66
N LYS A 802 19.47 3.62 9.32
CA LYS A 802 18.27 3.01 9.92
C LYS A 802 18.54 2.55 11.35
N ASP A 803 19.71 1.96 11.61
CA ASP A 803 20.01 1.30 12.88
C ASP A 803 20.49 2.30 13.97
N ASP A 804 21.40 3.21 13.62
CA ASP A 804 21.91 4.24 14.56
C ASP A 804 22.33 5.51 13.79
N PRO A 805 21.37 6.36 13.37
CA PRO A 805 21.68 7.53 12.55
C PRO A 805 22.61 8.54 13.24
N LEU A 806 22.50 8.70 14.56
CA LEU A 806 23.42 9.55 15.32
C LEU A 806 24.81 8.91 15.44
N GLY A 807 24.89 7.59 15.65
CA GLY A 807 26.16 6.85 15.61
C GLY A 807 26.83 6.88 14.24
N TYR A 808 26.06 6.77 13.16
CA TYR A 808 26.52 6.94 11.79
C TYR A 808 27.16 8.32 11.58
N ALA A 809 26.51 9.38 12.08
CA ALA A 809 26.99 10.75 11.97
C ALA A 809 28.24 11.00 12.85
N MET A 810 28.28 10.46 14.07
CA MET A 810 29.43 10.54 14.97
C MET A 810 30.66 9.83 14.41
N ASN A 811 30.49 8.60 13.89
CA ASN A 811 31.58 7.83 13.29
C ASN A 811 32.20 8.55 12.08
N ARG A 812 31.41 9.38 11.40
CA ARG A 812 31.85 10.23 10.28
C ARG A 812 32.23 11.65 10.68
N ARG A 813 32.28 11.96 11.98
CA ARG A 813 32.62 13.29 12.53
C ARG A 813 31.73 14.42 11.99
N LEU A 814 30.51 14.09 11.55
CA LEU A 814 29.52 15.06 11.10
C LEU A 814 28.90 15.82 12.27
N VAL A 815 28.87 15.15 13.43
CA VAL A 815 28.48 15.71 14.73
C VAL A 815 29.58 15.38 15.74
N SER A 816 29.70 16.21 16.77
CA SER A 816 30.60 15.96 17.89
C SER A 816 30.17 14.70 18.67
N ASN A 817 31.09 14.14 19.46
CA ASN A 817 30.73 13.07 20.37
C ASN A 817 29.62 13.52 21.34
N LEU A 818 28.60 12.69 21.43
CA LEU A 818 27.46 12.94 22.31
C LEU A 818 27.84 12.61 23.77
N PRO A 819 27.48 13.48 24.74
CA PRO A 819 27.68 13.18 26.16
C PRO A 819 26.88 11.94 26.57
N PRO A 820 27.38 11.09 27.51
CA PRO A 820 26.60 9.97 28.02
C PRO A 820 25.40 10.47 28.83
N LEU A 821 24.26 9.78 28.72
CA LEU A 821 23.09 10.07 29.54
C LEU A 821 23.27 9.47 30.94
N ASP A 822 23.63 10.31 31.90
CA ASP A 822 23.77 9.93 33.31
C ASP A 822 22.41 9.94 34.02
N LEU A 823 21.75 8.78 34.06
CA LEU A 823 20.44 8.62 34.68
C LEU A 823 20.43 8.75 36.21
N GLN A 824 21.61 8.87 36.85
CA GLN A 824 21.72 9.07 38.29
C GLN A 824 21.87 10.55 38.66
N ASN A 825 22.10 11.43 37.68
CA ASN A 825 22.34 12.85 37.90
C ASN A 825 21.34 13.72 37.10
N PRO A 826 20.17 14.07 37.68
CA PRO A 826 19.14 14.86 37.02
C PRO A 826 19.61 16.22 36.48
N ASP A 827 20.57 16.87 37.15
CA ASP A 827 21.10 18.17 36.74
C ASP A 827 21.84 18.10 35.40
N SER A 828 22.30 16.91 34.99
CA SER A 828 23.01 16.70 33.73
C SER A 828 22.09 16.52 32.51
N TRP A 829 20.80 16.23 32.73
CA TRP A 829 19.89 15.78 31.69
C TRP A 829 19.59 16.85 30.66
N ALA A 830 19.29 18.08 31.09
CA ALA A 830 18.92 19.17 30.18
C ALA A 830 20.02 19.44 29.14
N GLY A 831 21.26 19.62 29.59
CA GLY A 831 22.41 19.84 28.70
C GLY A 831 22.69 18.63 27.79
N THR A 832 22.47 17.41 28.27
CA THR A 832 22.61 16.18 27.48
C THR A 832 21.57 16.13 26.36
N PHE A 833 20.29 16.37 26.65
CA PHE A 833 19.23 16.35 25.64
C PHE A 833 19.35 17.49 24.63
N GLN A 834 19.82 18.67 25.04
CA GLN A 834 20.15 19.76 24.10
C GLN A 834 21.26 19.39 23.13
N ALA A 835 22.31 18.71 23.62
CA ALA A 835 23.37 18.19 22.76
C ALA A 835 22.84 17.14 21.78
N TYR A 836 21.91 16.29 22.21
CA TYR A 836 21.30 15.27 21.36
C TYR A 836 20.40 15.90 20.29
N GLN A 837 19.56 16.86 20.67
CA GLN A 837 18.73 17.62 19.72
C GLN A 837 19.58 18.32 18.66
N SER A 838 20.67 18.98 19.08
CA SER A 838 21.59 19.64 18.17
C SER A 838 22.19 18.67 17.15
N ALA A 839 22.51 17.44 17.56
CA ALA A 839 23.00 16.42 16.64
C ALA A 839 21.91 15.91 15.69
N VAL A 840 20.67 15.73 16.17
CA VAL A 840 19.52 15.39 15.32
C VAL A 840 19.29 16.47 14.26
N ASP A 841 19.36 17.75 14.63
CA ASP A 841 19.19 18.87 13.71
C ASP A 841 20.27 18.90 12.62
N VAL A 842 21.53 18.61 12.96
CA VAL A 842 22.62 18.51 11.98
C VAL A 842 22.40 17.35 11.00
N VAL A 843 21.97 16.18 11.49
CA VAL A 843 21.70 15.00 10.63
C VAL A 843 20.53 15.30 9.68
N ARG A 844 19.47 15.95 10.18
CA ARG A 844 18.29 16.34 9.40
C ARG A 844 18.61 17.43 8.38
N ALA A 845 19.35 18.47 8.77
CA ALA A 845 19.73 19.57 7.87
C ALA A 845 20.58 19.11 6.69
N ARG A 846 21.30 17.98 6.84
CA ARG A 846 22.07 17.33 5.77
C ARG A 846 21.26 16.40 4.88
N GLY A 847 19.96 16.23 5.15
CA GLY A 847 19.07 15.36 4.37
C GLY A 847 19.38 13.87 4.50
N LEU A 848 20.08 13.45 5.56
CA LEU A 848 20.43 12.05 5.78
C LEU A 848 19.24 11.21 6.25
N THR A 849 18.36 11.81 7.06
CA THR A 849 17.16 11.16 7.60
C THR A 849 16.00 12.15 7.71
N GLY A 850 14.78 11.63 7.89
CA GLY A 850 13.66 12.40 8.42
C GLY A 850 13.82 12.67 9.91
N ASN A 851 12.71 12.80 10.62
CA ASN A 851 12.74 12.94 12.07
C ASN A 851 13.13 11.61 12.75
N ILE A 852 14.08 11.66 13.68
CA ILE A 852 14.71 10.49 14.32
C ILE A 852 14.70 10.62 15.85
N PRO A 853 14.83 9.51 16.61
CA PRO A 853 15.04 9.56 18.05
C PRO A 853 16.33 10.31 18.42
N ALA A 854 16.29 11.09 19.51
CA ALA A 854 17.46 11.75 20.09
C ALA A 854 18.42 10.76 20.76
N LEU A 855 17.93 9.59 21.17
CA LEU A 855 18.70 8.56 21.85
C LEU A 855 19.24 7.54 20.87
N ARG A 856 20.51 7.18 21.01
CA ARG A 856 21.11 6.03 20.33
C ARG A 856 20.58 4.71 20.92
N PRO A 857 20.60 3.58 20.18
CA PRO A 857 19.99 2.32 20.62
C PRO A 857 20.44 1.83 22.01
N GLY A 858 21.73 1.95 22.34
CA GLY A 858 22.24 1.58 23.67
C GLY A 858 21.66 2.43 24.80
N ALA A 859 21.53 3.75 24.58
CA ALA A 859 20.93 4.66 25.56
C ALA A 859 19.40 4.47 25.66
N GLN A 860 18.74 4.07 24.58
CA GLN A 860 17.30 3.71 24.61
C GLN A 860 17.05 2.52 25.54
N GLN A 861 17.86 1.46 25.44
CA GLN A 861 17.75 0.28 26.32
C GLN A 861 18.02 0.62 27.78
N GLU A 862 19.03 1.45 28.04
CA GLU A 862 19.36 1.91 29.38
C GLU A 862 18.20 2.71 30.00
N LEU A 863 17.65 3.65 29.23
CA LEU A 863 16.52 4.46 29.64
C LEU A 863 15.27 3.61 29.90
N GLN A 864 14.99 2.64 29.04
CA GLN A 864 13.85 1.73 29.20
C GLN A 864 13.96 0.93 30.51
N ARG A 865 15.15 0.42 30.85
CA ARG A 865 15.41 -0.30 32.10
C ARG A 865 15.31 0.61 33.32
N ARG A 866 15.77 1.86 33.22
CA ARG A 866 15.63 2.86 34.28
C ARG A 866 14.17 3.20 34.51
N LEU A 867 13.41 3.49 33.46
CA LEU A 867 11.98 3.80 33.56
C LEU A 867 11.24 2.65 34.25
N ALA A 868 11.49 1.39 33.88
CA ALA A 868 10.86 0.23 34.51
C ALA A 868 11.14 0.08 36.03
N THR A 869 12.20 0.71 36.55
CA THR A 869 12.63 0.61 37.96
C THR A 869 12.50 1.92 38.75
N SER A 870 12.08 3.00 38.10
CA SER A 870 11.93 4.33 38.71
C SER A 870 10.52 4.54 39.28
N THR A 871 10.42 5.43 40.26
CA THR A 871 9.13 5.93 40.76
C THR A 871 8.41 6.76 39.70
N PRO A 872 7.07 6.85 39.73
CA PRO A 872 6.30 7.70 38.81
C PRO A 872 6.78 9.15 38.78
N GLU A 873 7.18 9.71 39.92
CA GLU A 873 7.68 11.08 40.03
C GLU A 873 9.03 11.26 39.30
N GLU A 874 9.95 10.30 39.46
CA GLU A 874 11.23 10.27 38.73
C GLU A 874 11.02 10.10 37.21
N GLN A 875 10.04 9.29 36.81
CA GLN A 875 9.67 9.11 35.40
C GLN A 875 9.14 10.43 34.79
N ILE A 876 8.28 11.16 35.50
CA ILE A 876 7.76 12.47 35.06
C ILE A 876 8.87 13.51 34.95
N GLN A 877 9.78 13.58 35.93
CA GLN A 877 10.89 14.52 35.89
C GLN A 877 11.78 14.29 34.64
N LEU A 878 12.07 13.03 34.33
CA LEU A 878 12.88 12.64 33.18
C LEU A 878 12.19 12.92 31.84
N LEU A 879 10.92 12.50 31.71
CA LEU A 879 10.11 12.73 30.51
C LEU A 879 9.88 14.23 30.26
N GLY A 880 9.72 15.03 31.32
CA GLY A 880 9.56 16.48 31.22
C GLY A 880 10.83 17.18 30.81
N THR A 881 11.98 16.74 31.34
CA THR A 881 13.28 17.27 30.93
C THR A 881 13.57 16.97 29.46
N MET A 882 13.20 15.78 28.98
CA MET A 882 13.27 15.44 27.56
C MET A 882 12.37 16.35 26.71
N GLN A 883 11.11 16.53 27.10
CA GLN A 883 10.16 17.34 26.34
C GLN A 883 10.56 18.81 26.23
N GLN A 884 11.16 19.37 27.27
CA GLN A 884 11.62 20.77 27.28
C GLN A 884 12.86 21.02 26.41
N ASN A 885 13.67 19.98 26.16
CA ASN A 885 14.97 20.12 25.51
C ASN A 885 15.05 19.45 24.13
N LEU A 886 14.03 18.70 23.73
CA LEU A 886 13.88 18.11 22.40
C LEU A 886 12.76 18.81 21.63
N SER A 887 12.89 18.86 20.30
CA SER A 887 11.79 19.32 19.46
C SER A 887 10.58 18.37 19.57
N PRO A 888 9.33 18.84 19.35
CA PRO A 888 8.14 18.00 19.49
C PRO A 888 8.22 16.70 18.68
N ASP A 889 8.70 16.79 17.44
CA ASP A 889 8.87 15.64 16.57
C ASP A 889 9.95 14.70 17.12
N THR A 890 11.13 15.22 17.48
CA THR A 890 12.24 14.40 18.02
C THR A 890 11.86 13.74 19.34
N TYR A 891 11.14 14.45 20.21
CA TYR A 891 10.59 13.92 21.45
C TYR A 891 9.67 12.72 21.18
N GLN A 892 8.68 12.88 20.29
CA GLN A 892 7.75 11.82 19.90
C GLN A 892 8.46 10.61 19.31
N ALA A 893 9.44 10.81 18.43
CA ALA A 893 10.25 9.73 17.89
C ALA A 893 11.05 9.01 18.99
N THR A 894 11.56 9.76 19.97
CA THR A 894 12.31 9.21 21.10
C THR A 894 11.43 8.38 22.02
N ILE A 895 10.23 8.87 22.37
CA ILE A 895 9.24 8.14 23.17
C ILE A 895 8.76 6.87 22.45
N SER A 896 8.50 6.96 21.15
CA SER A 896 8.10 5.80 20.34
C SER A 896 9.19 4.72 20.31
N ALA A 897 10.46 5.13 20.19
CA ALA A 897 11.59 4.20 20.16
C ALA A 897 11.80 3.44 21.48
N ILE A 898 11.55 4.09 22.62
CA ILE A 898 11.65 3.43 23.94
C ILE A 898 10.43 2.59 24.31
N ALA A 899 9.23 2.92 23.79
CA ALA A 899 8.00 2.20 24.10
C ALA A 899 7.81 0.90 23.29
N GLY A 900 8.37 0.81 22.08
CA GLY A 900 8.07 -0.24 21.10
C GLY A 900 8.61 -1.67 21.37
N LYS A 901 9.36 -1.93 22.45
CA LYS A 901 10.00 -3.24 22.70
C LYS A 901 9.86 -3.74 24.14
N GLY A 902 8.62 -3.92 24.60
CA GLY A 902 8.32 -4.80 25.75
C GLY A 902 8.05 -4.13 27.10
N ALA A 903 7.86 -2.81 27.18
CA ALA A 903 7.32 -2.16 28.39
C ALA A 903 6.54 -0.87 28.08
N SER A 904 5.22 -0.97 28.28
CA SER A 904 4.20 0.05 28.60
C SER A 904 3.81 1.13 27.57
N LEU A 905 2.70 0.88 26.86
CA LEU A 905 1.85 1.89 26.24
C LEU A 905 1.47 3.06 27.18
N PRO A 906 1.26 2.85 28.50
CA PRO A 906 1.02 3.96 29.43
C PRO A 906 2.18 4.94 29.61
N VAL A 907 3.45 4.52 29.45
CA VAL A 907 4.60 5.45 29.52
C VAL A 907 4.65 6.36 28.29
N ALA A 908 4.29 5.84 27.11
CA ALA A 908 4.18 6.66 25.91
C ALA A 908 3.06 7.70 26.03
N ALA A 909 1.89 7.29 26.57
CA ALA A 909 0.78 8.19 26.83
C ALA A 909 1.10 9.23 27.91
N ALA A 910 1.75 8.81 29.01
CA ALA A 910 2.21 9.73 30.05
C ALA A 910 3.23 10.73 29.49
N GLY A 911 4.18 10.28 28.66
CA GLY A 911 5.14 11.16 27.99
C GLY A 911 4.45 12.20 27.10
N ALA A 912 3.42 11.81 26.34
CA ALA A 912 2.63 12.76 25.55
C ALA A 912 1.93 13.82 26.44
N LEU A 913 1.54 13.46 27.66
CA LEU A 913 0.80 14.32 28.58
C LEU A 913 1.67 15.17 29.50
N VAL A 914 2.94 14.84 29.73
CA VAL A 914 3.80 15.52 30.73
C VAL A 914 3.78 17.05 30.59
N GLY A 915 3.81 17.58 29.37
CA GLY A 915 3.86 19.01 29.12
C GLY A 915 2.51 19.72 29.10
N VAL A 916 1.40 18.98 29.05
CA VAL A 916 0.04 19.54 28.91
C VAL A 916 -0.87 19.19 30.08
N ASN A 917 -0.72 18.01 30.67
CA ASN A 917 -1.33 17.57 31.92
C ASN A 917 -0.39 16.64 32.71
N PRO A 918 0.58 17.20 33.46
CA PRO A 918 1.53 16.42 34.24
C PRO A 918 0.85 15.58 35.35
N GLN A 919 -0.29 16.03 35.90
CA GLN A 919 -1.03 15.27 36.92
C GLN A 919 -1.65 13.99 36.35
N ALA A 920 -2.24 14.07 35.15
CA ALA A 920 -2.76 12.89 34.47
C ALA A 920 -1.62 11.96 34.07
N ALA A 921 -0.51 12.50 33.56
CA ALA A 921 0.68 11.72 33.23
C ALA A 921 1.21 10.93 34.44
N GLU A 922 1.38 11.61 35.58
CA GLU A 922 1.83 10.99 36.84
C GLU A 922 0.82 9.94 37.33
N GLY A 923 -0.48 10.27 37.23
CA GLY A 923 -1.57 9.37 37.58
C GLY A 923 -1.63 8.10 36.72
N ILE A 924 -1.33 8.19 35.42
CA ILE A 924 -1.23 7.03 34.53
C ILE A 924 -0.11 6.10 34.99
N LEU A 925 1.07 6.67 35.31
CA LEU A 925 2.23 5.90 35.74
C LEU A 925 2.01 5.24 37.11
N ARG A 926 1.50 5.99 38.09
CA ARG A 926 1.09 5.43 39.40
C ARG A 926 0.04 4.36 39.25
N GLY A 927 -1.01 4.63 38.46
CA GLY A 927 -2.10 3.71 38.20
C GLY A 927 -1.66 2.41 37.55
N GLN A 928 -0.69 2.47 36.63
CA GLN A 928 -0.09 1.28 36.04
C GLN A 928 0.64 0.43 37.11
N ALA A 929 1.43 1.06 37.99
CA ALA A 929 2.12 0.37 39.08
C ALA A 929 1.11 -0.25 40.08
N LEU A 930 0.01 0.46 40.36
CA LEU A 930 -1.08 -0.02 41.21
C LEU A 930 -1.79 -1.23 40.60
N LEU A 931 -2.04 -1.23 39.28
CA LEU A 931 -2.68 -2.36 38.59
C LEU A 931 -1.85 -3.65 38.62
N ALA A 932 -0.52 -3.52 38.65
CA ALA A 932 0.37 -4.67 38.84
C ALA A 932 0.21 -5.30 40.24
N GLN A 933 -0.20 -4.52 41.24
CA GLN A 933 -0.41 -4.97 42.62
C GLN A 933 -1.85 -5.44 42.86
N ASN A 934 -2.83 -4.71 42.32
CA ASN A 934 -4.25 -5.01 42.45
C ASN A 934 -4.99 -4.77 41.12
N PRO A 935 -5.24 -5.81 40.32
CA PRO A 935 -5.97 -5.70 39.06
C PRO A 935 -7.41 -5.19 39.19
N ASN A 936 -8.04 -5.30 40.38
CA ASN A 936 -9.42 -4.84 40.63
C ASN A 936 -9.55 -3.33 40.81
N LEU A 937 -8.45 -2.57 40.74
CA LEU A 937 -8.49 -1.11 40.66
C LEU A 937 -8.98 -0.62 39.29
N ALA A 938 -9.00 -1.47 38.27
CA ALA A 938 -9.63 -1.19 36.98
C ALA A 938 -10.88 -2.07 36.77
N PRO A 939 -11.80 -1.65 35.88
CA PRO A 939 -12.97 -2.45 35.55
C PRO A 939 -12.56 -3.81 34.97
N LYS A 940 -13.35 -4.84 35.27
CA LYS A 940 -13.20 -6.17 34.65
C LYS A 940 -13.45 -6.10 33.15
N GLN A 941 -12.72 -6.90 32.37
CA GLN A 941 -12.91 -7.02 30.92
C GLN A 941 -14.10 -7.93 30.62
N THR A 942 -15.28 -7.34 30.53
CA THR A 942 -16.54 -7.98 30.14
C THR A 942 -17.13 -7.24 28.95
N ASP A 943 -17.94 -7.90 28.13
CA ASP A 943 -18.57 -7.28 26.96
C ASP A 943 -19.42 -6.04 27.32
N GLU A 944 -20.10 -6.06 28.47
CA GLU A 944 -20.90 -4.93 28.97
C GLU A 944 -20.03 -3.70 29.28
N ASN A 945 -18.96 -3.87 30.06
CA ASN A 945 -17.98 -2.80 30.31
C ASN A 945 -17.29 -2.33 29.02
N ALA A 946 -17.05 -3.22 28.05
CA ALA A 946 -16.47 -2.83 26.77
C ALA A 946 -17.42 -1.93 25.97
N ALA A 947 -18.71 -2.26 25.92
CA ALA A 947 -19.73 -1.42 25.29
C ALA A 947 -19.82 -0.03 25.95
N LEU A 948 -19.79 0.03 27.29
CA LEU A 948 -19.81 1.30 28.03
C LEU A 948 -18.52 2.14 27.81
N VAL A 949 -17.37 1.48 27.67
CA VAL A 949 -16.11 2.17 27.30
C VAL A 949 -16.16 2.69 25.85
N ASP A 950 -16.79 1.95 24.95
CA ASP A 950 -17.02 2.37 23.56
C ASP A 950 -17.96 3.59 23.48
N GLU A 951 -18.89 3.77 24.43
CA GLU A 951 -19.70 5.00 24.53
C GLU A 951 -18.86 6.24 24.93
N VAL A 952 -17.83 6.04 25.76
CA VAL A 952 -16.96 7.13 26.27
C VAL A 952 -15.85 7.49 25.27
N LEU A 953 -15.30 6.50 24.55
CA LEU A 953 -14.31 6.71 23.50
C LEU A 953 -14.65 5.86 22.27
N PRO A 954 -15.56 6.33 21.39
CA PRO A 954 -16.02 5.55 20.26
C PRO A 954 -14.87 5.14 19.32
N PRO A 955 -14.89 3.90 18.78
CA PRO A 955 -13.91 3.49 17.76
C PRO A 955 -13.90 4.42 16.55
N SER A 956 -15.07 5.00 16.23
CA SER A 956 -15.24 5.95 15.14
C SER A 956 -14.40 7.22 15.30
N VAL A 957 -13.89 7.55 16.48
CA VAL A 957 -13.01 8.73 16.63
C VAL A 957 -11.66 8.55 15.90
N PHE A 958 -11.27 7.31 15.59
CA PHE A 958 -10.00 6.98 14.95
C PHE A 958 -10.17 6.54 13.50
N ALA A 959 -9.15 6.76 12.67
CA ALA A 959 -9.17 6.27 11.30
C ALA A 959 -9.09 4.73 11.24
N PRO A 960 -9.66 4.08 10.20
CA PRO A 960 -9.53 2.64 10.01
C PRO A 960 -8.05 2.19 9.98
N ALA A 961 -7.77 1.00 10.50
CA ALA A 961 -6.42 0.42 10.65
C ALA A 961 -5.51 1.05 11.72
N LEU A 962 -6.01 1.98 12.54
CA LEU A 962 -5.29 2.52 13.71
C LEU A 962 -5.85 2.02 15.05
N GLU A 963 -6.34 0.79 15.07
CA GLU A 963 -6.87 0.14 16.28
C GLU A 963 -5.82 0.08 17.40
N GLY A 964 -4.54 -0.05 17.03
CA GLY A 964 -3.42 0.06 17.96
C GLY A 964 -3.40 1.39 18.73
N ALA A 965 -3.63 2.54 18.06
CA ALA A 965 -3.59 3.87 18.67
C ALA A 965 -4.72 4.06 19.70
N ARG A 966 -5.94 3.61 19.36
CA ARG A 966 -7.07 3.59 20.28
C ARG A 966 -6.77 2.75 21.52
N GLN A 967 -6.19 1.56 21.33
CA GLN A 967 -5.84 0.70 22.45
C GLN A 967 -4.79 1.34 23.37
N GLN A 968 -3.84 2.13 22.85
CA GLN A 968 -2.89 2.86 23.72
C GLN A 968 -3.61 3.87 24.63
N ILE A 969 -4.59 4.59 24.08
CA ILE A 969 -5.38 5.56 24.85
C ILE A 969 -6.26 4.84 25.88
N LEU A 970 -6.88 3.72 25.52
CA LEU A 970 -7.69 2.93 26.45
C LEU A 970 -6.85 2.32 27.58
N GLU A 971 -5.64 1.84 27.29
CA GLU A 971 -4.74 1.34 28.33
C GLU A 971 -4.26 2.45 29.26
N ALA A 972 -3.97 3.64 28.73
CA ALA A 972 -3.64 4.81 29.52
C ALA A 972 -4.83 5.28 30.37
N ALA A 973 -6.05 5.29 29.81
CA ALA A 973 -7.28 5.61 30.53
C ALA A 973 -7.56 4.57 31.63
N ARG A 974 -7.30 3.28 31.35
CA ARG A 974 -7.42 2.21 32.34
C ARG A 974 -6.43 2.38 33.50
N ALA A 975 -5.18 2.74 33.19
CA ALA A 975 -4.19 3.04 34.22
C ALA A 975 -4.60 4.27 35.02
N ARG A 976 -5.03 5.35 34.35
CA ARG A 976 -5.51 6.55 35.04
C ARG A 976 -6.72 6.28 35.93
N TYR A 977 -7.68 5.48 35.45
CA TYR A 977 -8.83 5.03 36.22
C TYR A 977 -8.40 4.33 37.51
N ALA A 978 -7.37 3.49 37.45
CA ALA A 978 -6.88 2.76 38.62
C ALA A 978 -6.29 3.67 39.69
N ASP A 979 -5.57 4.74 39.31
CA ASP A 979 -5.11 5.76 40.25
C ASP A 979 -6.30 6.49 40.89
N LEU A 980 -7.28 6.90 40.08
CA LEU A 980 -8.51 7.55 40.57
C LEU A 980 -9.32 6.64 41.53
N ALA A 981 -9.43 5.35 41.22
CA ALA A 981 -10.11 4.37 42.06
C ALA A 981 -9.38 4.17 43.39
N ASN A 982 -8.05 4.08 43.36
CA ASN A 982 -7.22 3.94 44.54
C ASN A 982 -7.31 5.18 45.47
N GLN A 983 -7.37 6.40 44.91
CA GLN A 983 -7.52 7.63 45.68
C GLN A 983 -8.80 7.66 46.53
N VAL A 984 -9.88 7.01 46.05
CA VAL A 984 -11.17 6.91 46.77
C VAL A 984 -11.37 5.57 47.46
N GLY A 985 -10.37 4.68 47.45
CA GLY A 985 -10.43 3.36 48.07
C GLY A 985 -11.34 2.34 47.38
N ASP A 986 -11.69 2.54 46.10
CA ASP A 986 -12.54 1.61 45.33
C ASP A 986 -11.69 0.48 44.73
N THR A 987 -11.89 -0.74 45.24
CA THR A 987 -11.21 -1.96 44.80
C THR A 987 -12.20 -3.01 44.29
N SER A 988 -13.43 -2.59 43.95
CA SER A 988 -14.54 -3.49 43.59
C SER A 988 -14.36 -4.18 42.23
N GLY A 989 -13.54 -3.60 41.34
CA GLY A 989 -13.43 -4.01 39.93
C GLY A 989 -14.68 -3.72 39.11
N GLN A 990 -15.66 -3.00 39.65
CA GLN A 990 -16.84 -2.55 38.93
C GLN A 990 -16.52 -1.26 38.14
N LEU A 991 -17.15 -1.11 36.98
CA LEU A 991 -17.06 0.09 36.19
C LEU A 991 -17.83 1.22 36.89
N ASN A 992 -17.20 2.39 36.97
CA ASN A 992 -17.82 3.64 37.38
C ASN A 992 -17.75 4.59 36.18
N ASP A 993 -18.91 4.93 35.62
CA ASP A 993 -19.01 5.66 34.36
C ASP A 993 -18.35 7.04 34.46
N SER A 994 -18.62 7.78 35.53
CA SER A 994 -18.03 9.11 35.75
C SER A 994 -16.51 9.07 35.87
N ARG A 995 -15.96 8.04 36.53
CA ARG A 995 -14.50 7.85 36.64
C ARG A 995 -13.88 7.46 35.30
N MET A 996 -14.55 6.63 34.51
CA MET A 996 -14.08 6.27 33.16
C MET A 996 -14.11 7.49 32.23
N GLN A 997 -15.18 8.27 32.25
CA GLN A 997 -15.29 9.55 31.53
C GLN A 997 -14.16 10.50 31.93
N GLN A 998 -13.92 10.69 33.23
CA GLN A 998 -12.81 11.51 33.72
C GLN A 998 -11.46 10.99 33.24
N ALA A 999 -11.21 9.68 33.33
CA ALA A 999 -9.94 9.08 32.91
C ALA A 999 -9.70 9.26 31.40
N VAL A 1000 -10.71 9.02 30.56
CA VAL A 1000 -10.61 9.25 29.11
C VAL A 1000 -10.40 10.73 28.80
N GLN A 1001 -11.12 11.63 29.47
CA GLN A 1001 -10.97 13.07 29.27
C GLN A 1001 -9.57 13.56 29.65
N GLU A 1002 -9.03 13.11 30.79
CA GLU A 1002 -7.68 13.47 31.23
C GLU A 1002 -6.59 12.89 30.33
N VAL A 1003 -6.82 11.73 29.69
CA VAL A 1003 -5.86 11.12 28.76
C VAL A 1003 -5.91 11.75 27.37
N THR A 1004 -7.09 12.10 26.88
CA THR A 1004 -7.29 12.60 25.51
C THR A 1004 -7.25 14.12 25.41
N GLY A 1005 -7.41 14.83 26.52
CA GLY A 1005 -7.63 16.28 26.52
C GLY A 1005 -9.08 16.67 26.23
N GLY A 1006 -9.99 15.70 26.17
CA GLY A 1006 -11.40 15.92 25.89
C GLY A 1006 -11.78 15.58 24.45
N LEU A 1007 -13.06 15.27 24.30
CA LEU A 1007 -13.69 15.04 23.00
C LEU A 1007 -14.55 16.28 22.67
N VAL A 1008 -14.51 16.65 21.39
CA VAL A 1008 -15.37 17.68 20.78
C VAL A 1008 -16.25 17.01 19.75
N GLU A 1009 -17.33 17.68 19.35
CA GLU A 1009 -18.27 17.16 18.38
C GLU A 1009 -18.12 17.89 17.04
N MET A 1010 -18.23 17.14 15.94
CA MET A 1010 -18.30 17.68 14.59
C MET A 1010 -19.37 16.92 13.81
N ASN A 1011 -20.37 17.64 13.30
CA ASN A 1011 -21.44 17.06 12.48
C ASN A 1011 -22.13 15.84 13.12
N GLY A 1012 -22.32 15.84 14.43
CA GLY A 1012 -22.94 14.73 15.17
C GLY A 1012 -21.97 13.60 15.58
N HIS A 1013 -20.67 13.74 15.33
CA HIS A 1013 -19.66 12.73 15.64
C HIS A 1013 -18.59 13.26 16.58
N GLN A 1014 -18.16 12.41 17.52
CA GLN A 1014 -17.06 12.75 18.42
C GLN A 1014 -15.71 12.75 17.70
N VAL A 1015 -14.85 13.68 18.12
CA VAL A 1015 -13.50 13.90 17.62
C VAL A 1015 -12.60 14.16 18.83
N ILE A 1016 -11.41 13.55 18.87
CA ILE A 1016 -10.40 13.95 19.86
C ILE A 1016 -10.04 15.41 19.61
N ALA A 1017 -10.06 16.24 20.64
CA ALA A 1017 -9.75 17.66 20.50
C ALA A 1017 -8.35 17.86 19.86
N PRO A 1018 -8.20 18.76 18.87
CA PRO A 1018 -6.92 18.98 18.18
C PRO A 1018 -5.85 19.62 19.05
N ARG A 1019 -6.26 20.21 20.17
CA ARG A 1019 -5.39 20.70 21.23
C ARG A 1019 -5.93 20.17 22.55
N TYR A 1020 -5.01 19.74 23.41
CA TYR A 1020 -5.35 19.24 24.73
C TYR A 1020 -6.17 20.28 25.52
N GLY A 1021 -7.36 19.89 25.98
CA GLY A 1021 -8.25 20.75 26.76
C GLY A 1021 -9.08 21.75 25.95
N ALA A 1022 -9.02 21.73 24.61
CA ALA A 1022 -9.79 22.67 23.80
C ALA A 1022 -11.30 22.46 23.99
N SER A 1023 -12.01 23.56 24.22
CA SER A 1023 -13.47 23.58 24.28
C SER A 1023 -14.10 23.41 22.89
N GLN A 1024 -15.38 23.03 22.86
CA GLN A 1024 -16.16 22.99 21.61
C GLN A 1024 -16.07 24.31 20.84
N GLN A 1025 -16.16 25.44 21.54
CA GLN A 1025 -16.09 26.77 20.93
C GLN A 1025 -14.72 27.04 20.28
N GLU A 1026 -13.61 26.66 20.92
CA GLU A 1026 -12.27 26.83 20.35
C GLU A 1026 -12.04 25.91 19.15
N PHE A 1027 -12.63 24.70 19.18
CA PHE A 1027 -12.60 23.77 18.06
C PHE A 1027 -13.40 24.31 16.86
N ASP A 1028 -14.61 24.80 17.09
CA ASP A 1028 -15.45 25.40 16.05
C ASP A 1028 -14.73 26.61 15.41
N GLN A 1029 -14.15 27.50 16.23
CA GLN A 1029 -13.36 28.64 15.74
C GLN A 1029 -12.13 28.21 14.92
N LEU A 1030 -11.45 27.14 15.32
CA LEU A 1030 -10.32 26.59 14.57
C LEU A 1030 -10.75 26.09 13.19
N LEU A 1031 -11.88 25.38 13.12
CA LEU A 1031 -12.41 24.86 11.85
C LEU A 1031 -12.96 25.97 10.94
N GLU A 1032 -13.66 26.95 11.51
CA GLU A 1032 -14.14 28.14 10.79
C GLU A 1032 -13.00 28.98 10.21
N GLY A 1033 -11.82 28.95 10.86
CA GLY A 1033 -10.61 29.65 10.44
C GLY A 1033 -9.84 29.00 9.29
N LEU A 1034 -10.22 27.79 8.85
CA LEU A 1034 -9.50 27.07 7.78
C LEU A 1034 -9.64 27.77 6.42
N SER A 1035 -8.51 27.91 5.73
CA SER A 1035 -8.39 28.47 4.39
C SER A 1035 -8.19 27.41 3.31
N ASP A 1036 -8.33 27.79 2.04
CA ASP A 1036 -8.05 26.91 0.90
C ASP A 1036 -6.58 26.45 0.86
N ALA A 1037 -5.65 27.21 1.46
CA ALA A 1037 -4.24 26.81 1.56
C ALA A 1037 -4.06 25.62 2.50
N ASP A 1038 -4.85 25.58 3.56
CA ASP A 1038 -4.79 24.53 4.58
C ASP A 1038 -5.25 23.18 4.03
N LEU A 1039 -6.08 23.19 2.99
CA LEU A 1039 -6.54 22.00 2.27
C LEU A 1039 -5.87 21.84 0.89
N GLN A 1040 -4.76 22.53 0.65
CA GLN A 1040 -4.06 22.45 -0.62
C GLN A 1040 -3.59 21.01 -0.90
N GLY A 1041 -4.07 20.48 -2.03
CA GLY A 1041 -3.75 19.11 -2.46
C GLY A 1041 -4.66 18.04 -1.87
N ALA A 1042 -5.67 18.39 -1.08
CA ALA A 1042 -6.76 17.48 -0.73
C ALA A 1042 -7.74 17.37 -1.90
N VAL A 1043 -7.95 16.16 -2.40
CA VAL A 1043 -8.91 15.87 -3.47
C VAL A 1043 -9.80 14.69 -3.12
N THR A 1044 -11.03 14.65 -3.63
CA THR A 1044 -11.89 13.48 -3.58
C THR A 1044 -11.34 12.36 -4.46
N SER A 1045 -11.93 11.16 -4.38
CA SER A 1045 -11.62 10.04 -5.28
C SER A 1045 -11.83 10.35 -6.76
N SER A 1046 -12.69 11.33 -7.09
CA SER A 1046 -12.90 11.84 -8.45
C SER A 1046 -11.90 12.92 -8.88
N GLY A 1047 -10.96 13.29 -8.01
CA GLY A 1047 -9.96 14.33 -8.26
C GLY A 1047 -10.47 15.76 -8.02
N THR A 1048 -11.65 15.92 -7.42
CA THR A 1048 -12.21 17.26 -7.10
C THR A 1048 -11.55 17.82 -5.85
N ARG A 1049 -11.10 19.08 -5.86
CA ARG A 1049 -10.48 19.70 -4.68
C ARG A 1049 -11.49 19.81 -3.53
N VAL A 1050 -11.06 19.41 -2.34
CA VAL A 1050 -11.81 19.57 -1.08
C VAL A 1050 -11.61 20.99 -0.53
N LYS A 1051 -12.68 21.68 -0.17
CA LYS A 1051 -12.67 23.04 0.41
C LYS A 1051 -13.02 23.02 1.90
N PRO A 1052 -12.69 24.10 2.66
CA PRO A 1052 -13.04 24.19 4.08
C PRO A 1052 -14.54 24.08 4.34
N GLN A 1053 -15.37 24.64 3.47
CA GLN A 1053 -16.83 24.54 3.57
C GLN A 1053 -17.35 23.12 3.39
N ASP A 1054 -16.71 22.31 2.52
CA ASP A 1054 -17.10 20.91 2.33
C ASP A 1054 -16.84 20.12 3.62
N LEU A 1055 -15.69 20.38 4.26
CA LEU A 1055 -15.33 19.80 5.54
C LEU A 1055 -16.30 20.21 6.65
N LEU A 1056 -16.62 21.51 6.78
CA LEU A 1056 -17.54 22.03 7.80
C LEU A 1056 -18.95 21.46 7.67
N ASN A 1057 -19.48 21.37 6.44
CA ASN A 1057 -20.87 20.98 6.21
C ASN A 1057 -21.11 19.46 6.30
N GLU A 1058 -20.18 18.66 5.76
CA GLU A 1058 -20.42 17.23 5.51
C GLU A 1058 -19.26 16.34 5.94
N GLY A 1059 -18.13 16.92 6.34
CA GLY A 1059 -16.93 16.18 6.69
C GLY A 1059 -16.94 15.66 8.12
N ARG A 1060 -16.11 14.64 8.35
CA ARG A 1060 -15.77 14.09 9.66
C ARG A 1060 -14.26 14.00 9.79
N LEU A 1061 -13.77 14.25 10.99
CA LEU A 1061 -12.36 14.12 11.33
C LEU A 1061 -12.12 12.82 12.08
N ARG A 1062 -11.23 11.98 11.53
CA ARG A 1062 -10.80 10.74 12.18
C ARG A 1062 -9.35 10.87 12.58
N ALA A 1063 -9.06 10.75 13.88
CA ALA A 1063 -7.73 10.95 14.41
C ALA A 1063 -6.77 9.86 13.90
N VAL A 1064 -5.60 10.29 13.45
CA VAL A 1064 -4.48 9.40 13.07
C VAL A 1064 -3.25 9.56 13.97
N ALA A 1065 -3.12 10.72 14.59
CA ALA A 1065 -2.18 11.01 15.66
C ALA A 1065 -2.70 12.25 16.41
N ASP A 1066 -2.02 12.64 17.49
CA ASP A 1066 -2.33 13.86 18.23
C ASP A 1066 -2.44 15.07 17.28
N GLY A 1067 -3.59 15.75 17.33
CA GLY A 1067 -4.01 16.85 16.45
C GLY A 1067 -3.90 16.62 14.94
N ARG A 1068 -3.80 15.37 14.46
CA ARG A 1068 -3.74 15.02 13.03
C ARG A 1068 -4.89 14.11 12.65
N TYR A 1069 -5.55 14.43 11.54
CA TYR A 1069 -6.80 13.80 11.13
C TYR A 1069 -6.80 13.44 9.66
N VAL A 1070 -7.46 12.35 9.32
CA VAL A 1070 -7.93 12.14 7.94
C VAL A 1070 -9.32 12.72 7.80
N LEU A 1071 -9.63 13.18 6.59
CA LEU A 1071 -10.91 13.76 6.23
C LEU A 1071 -11.79 12.67 5.64
N GLU A 1072 -12.92 12.41 6.30
CA GLU A 1072 -13.90 11.41 5.90
C GLU A 1072 -15.20 12.10 5.45
N PHE A 1073 -15.81 11.61 4.38
CA PHE A 1073 -17.05 12.10 3.78
C PHE A 1073 -17.99 10.94 3.44
N GLY A 1074 -19.27 11.24 3.19
CA GLY A 1074 -20.28 10.25 2.79
C GLY A 1074 -20.91 9.50 3.97
N PRO A 1075 -21.70 8.44 3.74
CA PRO A 1075 -22.37 7.69 4.80
C PRO A 1075 -21.39 6.77 5.56
N GLU A 1076 -21.71 6.43 6.82
CA GLU A 1076 -20.80 5.66 7.70
C GLU A 1076 -20.52 4.22 7.22
N ASP A 1077 -21.44 3.61 6.47
CA ASP A 1077 -21.33 2.28 5.91
C ASP A 1077 -20.51 2.24 4.60
N ALA A 1078 -20.28 3.40 3.97
CA ALA A 1078 -19.45 3.55 2.78
C ALA A 1078 -18.67 4.89 2.78
N PRO A 1079 -17.74 5.08 3.74
CA PRO A 1079 -17.01 6.33 3.87
C PRO A 1079 -16.02 6.51 2.71
N THR A 1080 -15.86 7.76 2.27
CA THR A 1080 -14.83 8.17 1.32
C THR A 1080 -13.84 9.11 1.99
N TYR A 1081 -12.55 8.93 1.69
CA TYR A 1081 -11.49 9.74 2.29
C TYR A 1081 -10.92 10.74 1.28
N ALA A 1082 -10.53 11.91 1.77
CA ALA A 1082 -9.72 12.83 0.97
C ALA A 1082 -8.35 12.19 0.66
N LEU A 1083 -7.94 12.30 -0.60
CA LEU A 1083 -6.67 11.82 -1.11
C LEU A 1083 -5.73 12.99 -1.37
N ARG A 1084 -4.43 12.72 -1.31
CA ARG A 1084 -3.40 13.67 -1.69
C ARG A 1084 -3.28 13.71 -3.21
N GLN A 1085 -3.36 14.91 -3.79
CA GLN A 1085 -3.18 15.13 -5.22
C GLN A 1085 -1.77 14.67 -5.65
N PRO A 1086 -1.66 13.74 -6.61
CA PRO A 1086 -0.36 13.26 -7.06
C PRO A 1086 0.41 14.38 -7.79
N SER A 1087 1.70 14.52 -7.47
CA SER A 1087 2.61 15.42 -8.19
C SER A 1087 3.06 14.79 -9.51
N PRO A 1088 3.27 15.58 -10.59
CA PRO A 1088 3.82 15.06 -11.84
C PRO A 1088 5.16 14.37 -11.59
N GLY A 1089 5.27 13.08 -11.93
CA GLY A 1089 6.50 12.28 -11.77
C GLY A 1089 6.60 11.44 -10.48
N SER A 1090 5.58 11.40 -9.62
CA SER A 1090 5.54 10.48 -8.47
C SER A 1090 4.96 9.12 -8.87
N TYR A 1091 5.73 8.04 -8.69
CA TYR A 1091 5.32 6.65 -8.96
C TYR A 1091 4.59 5.97 -7.78
N GLY A 1092 4.23 6.72 -6.73
CA GLY A 1092 3.44 6.21 -5.61
C GLY A 1092 1.94 6.26 -5.91
N GLY A 1093 1.18 5.23 -5.51
CA GLY A 1093 -0.28 5.25 -5.57
C GLY A 1093 -0.90 6.40 -4.75
N PRO A 1094 -2.19 6.73 -4.94
CA PRO A 1094 -2.87 7.77 -4.19
C PRO A 1094 -2.80 7.48 -2.67
N SER A 1095 -2.32 8.46 -1.90
CA SER A 1095 -2.22 8.38 -0.43
C SER A 1095 -3.32 9.22 0.22
N VAL A 1096 -3.76 8.84 1.42
CA VAL A 1096 -4.78 9.60 2.17
C VAL A 1096 -4.21 10.95 2.59
N PHE A 1097 -4.99 12.02 2.44
CA PHE A 1097 -4.62 13.35 2.90
C PHE A 1097 -4.75 13.44 4.42
N VAL A 1098 -3.72 13.97 5.09
CA VAL A 1098 -3.71 14.18 6.54
C VAL A 1098 -3.74 15.68 6.84
N LEU A 1099 -4.80 16.11 7.53
CA LEU A 1099 -4.97 17.44 8.08
C LEU A 1099 -4.27 17.53 9.43
N ASP A 1100 -3.22 18.34 9.55
CA ASP A 1100 -2.54 18.60 10.82
C ASP A 1100 -3.04 19.91 11.45
N LEU A 1101 -3.87 19.80 12.49
CA LEU A 1101 -4.50 20.90 13.23
C LEU A 1101 -3.68 21.35 14.44
N ARG A 1102 -2.54 20.71 14.77
CA ARG A 1102 -1.66 21.16 15.86
C ARG A 1102 -1.06 22.54 15.59
N GLY A 1103 -1.06 22.93 14.32
CA GLY A 1103 -0.71 24.25 13.82
C GLY A 1103 -1.05 24.36 12.36
N LYS A 1104 -2.26 23.93 11.97
CA LYS A 1104 -2.87 24.26 10.66
C LYS A 1104 -2.55 25.72 10.35
#